data_AF-A0A1V3GC24-F1
#
_entry.id   AF-A0A1V3GC24-F1
#
_cell.length_a   1.000
_cell.length_b   1.000
_cell.length_c   1.000
_cell.angle_alpha   90.00
_cell.angle_beta   90.00
_cell.angle_gamma   90.00
#
_symmetry.space_group_name_H-M   'P 1'
#
loop_
_entity.id
_entity.type
_entity.pdbx_description
1 polymer ?
#
loop_
_entity_poly.entity_id
_entity_poly.type
_entity_poly.pdbx_seq_one_letter_code
_entity_poly.pdbx_strand_id
1 'polypeptide(L)'
;MGMRKKLHILLIFTLFISVFVTYWSDDNKVKAASDIVNPNQFYTYDEMVQDIKKLAAQYPGLITYKQIGRSEYGRPIYAVSLGKGNAKVFINGSHHAREWITTNLTMDMIDQYARSYTNNDAMGSYNVRDVLNKTTMWFVPMVNPDGVTLQQYGLSAFPSADRLKLIQMNDGSTNFQRWKANARGVDLNRQYQADWANIKNSPGKPYWRNYKGTAPVNQMESKAIVNFTKSINPEMAVAYHSSGEILYWNFHQTGSIYDRDHAYAKKIGSLTGYRLIYPGPNPSGGGFTDWFVLNYKRPGFTPELGNYAGDTHVPISEYSSIWSQNKYVGLYVASEGYKLYVKSPRYNPIQPVSVKVNDKLMKFDESAFITNNRTYVPIRGIFEELDMTVSYNANTGEIIASRWDRTVKFKVGSTTAIVENATGSKTITFDTAPTVNNGRTMVPLRFIGDALEGEVKWDNSTYTASITDTFVEVGKIKNPNPINVYVNNEKQSFNPAAQMFGGDTVYVPLRAFFEKIGAKVTYDNYVATAVKNNTTMVIDFNNRLVKVNGKTMYLNKPTLLVNDYTMIPLRLISEAFGYEVNWSQAEWSAYIQVPADVQQQKSEVTQQETEQPTDVTTEEKQKLSAEEETKTEAREQESAQQPIDEPSNTPEQDETNNNNTETVTLEEEVSTVQERINEDLSLSEENVEVSTP
;
A
#
# COMPACT_ATOMS: atom_id res chain seq x y z
N MET A 1 49.94 -18.39 -43.85
CA MET A 1 48.55 -18.86 -43.68
C MET A 1 47.83 -18.27 -42.43
N GLY A 2 48.28 -17.15 -41.83
CA GLY A 2 47.87 -16.77 -40.46
C GLY A 2 46.62 -15.89 -40.28
N MET A 3 46.35 -14.92 -41.17
CA MET A 3 45.34 -13.89 -40.87
C MET A 3 43.87 -14.31 -41.10
N ARG A 4 43.57 -15.16 -42.11
CA ARG A 4 42.18 -15.47 -42.49
C ARG A 4 41.38 -16.22 -41.40
N LYS A 5 42.04 -16.93 -40.47
CA LYS A 5 41.38 -17.62 -39.34
C LYS A 5 40.92 -16.67 -38.23
N LYS A 6 41.63 -15.57 -37.96
CA LYS A 6 41.24 -14.62 -36.89
C LYS A 6 39.98 -13.82 -37.25
N LEU A 7 39.77 -13.49 -38.52
CA LEU A 7 38.61 -12.71 -38.96
C LEU A 7 37.29 -13.51 -38.90
N HIS A 8 37.33 -14.82 -39.18
CA HIS A 8 36.13 -15.68 -39.08
C HIS A 8 35.68 -15.89 -37.64
N ILE A 9 36.61 -16.04 -36.69
CA ILE A 9 36.27 -16.19 -35.27
C ILE A 9 35.60 -14.91 -34.74
N LEU A 10 36.10 -13.73 -35.12
CA LEU A 10 35.51 -12.45 -34.72
C LEU A 10 34.09 -12.26 -35.27
N LEU A 11 33.86 -12.63 -36.54
CA LEU A 11 32.53 -12.57 -37.17
C LEU A 11 31.51 -13.55 -36.55
N ILE A 12 31.95 -14.75 -36.16
CA ILE A 12 31.07 -15.71 -35.47
C ILE A 12 30.74 -15.22 -34.05
N PHE A 13 31.69 -14.58 -33.35
CA PHE A 13 31.45 -14.01 -32.03
C PHE A 13 30.46 -12.84 -32.04
N THR A 14 30.57 -11.93 -33.02
CA THR A 14 29.59 -10.83 -33.15
C THR A 14 28.21 -11.34 -33.58
N LEU A 15 28.13 -12.38 -34.42
CA LEU A 15 26.84 -13.00 -34.77
C LEU A 15 26.19 -13.65 -33.55
N PHE A 16 26.93 -14.43 -32.76
CA PHE A 16 26.41 -15.03 -31.52
C PHE A 16 25.95 -13.99 -30.49
N ILE A 17 26.68 -12.88 -30.32
CA ILE A 17 26.24 -11.78 -29.46
C ILE A 17 24.95 -11.14 -29.99
N SER A 18 24.79 -10.96 -31.32
CA SER A 18 23.53 -10.44 -31.88
C SER A 18 22.33 -11.37 -31.67
N VAL A 19 22.54 -12.69 -31.60
CA VAL A 19 21.49 -13.69 -31.34
C VAL A 19 21.17 -13.82 -29.84
N PHE A 20 22.14 -13.65 -28.94
CA PHE A 20 21.87 -13.62 -27.49
C PHE A 20 21.26 -12.30 -27.00
N VAL A 21 21.64 -11.16 -27.58
CA VAL A 21 21.04 -9.85 -27.29
C VAL A 21 19.61 -9.72 -27.82
N THR A 22 19.15 -10.63 -28.69
CA THR A 22 17.77 -10.69 -29.20
C THR A 22 16.88 -11.74 -28.51
N TYR A 23 17.36 -12.40 -27.45
CA TYR A 23 16.59 -13.37 -26.64
C TYR A 23 16.56 -13.08 -25.13
N TRP A 24 16.96 -11.87 -24.73
CA TRP A 24 16.76 -11.31 -23.38
C TRP A 24 16.08 -9.92 -23.44
N SER A 25 15.05 -9.80 -24.28
CA SER A 25 13.98 -8.83 -24.05
C SER A 25 13.02 -9.38 -22.98
N ASP A 26 12.61 -8.53 -22.03
CA ASP A 26 11.62 -8.89 -21.00
C ASP A 26 10.22 -9.16 -21.61
N ASP A 27 10.00 -10.37 -22.11
CA ASP A 27 8.66 -10.90 -22.39
C ASP A 27 7.95 -11.43 -21.12
N ASN A 28 8.51 -11.11 -19.94
CA ASN A 28 7.73 -10.83 -18.73
C ASN A 28 6.97 -9.49 -18.82
N LYS A 29 6.54 -9.10 -20.02
CA LYS A 29 5.31 -8.30 -20.18
C LYS A 29 4.16 -9.12 -19.62
N VAL A 30 3.89 -8.91 -18.33
CA VAL A 30 2.69 -9.40 -17.63
C VAL A 30 1.51 -9.19 -18.57
N LYS A 31 0.84 -10.30 -18.92
CA LYS A 31 -0.33 -10.27 -19.82
C LYS A 31 -1.25 -9.15 -19.35
N ALA A 32 -1.68 -8.29 -20.28
CA ALA A 32 -2.58 -7.19 -19.97
C ALA A 32 -3.74 -7.71 -19.12
N ALA A 33 -3.95 -7.09 -17.96
CA ALA A 33 -5.18 -7.31 -17.21
C ALA A 33 -6.35 -7.06 -18.17
N SER A 34 -7.29 -8.00 -18.23
CA SER A 34 -8.55 -7.78 -18.92
C SER A 34 -9.21 -6.53 -18.35
N ASP A 35 -9.80 -5.69 -19.21
CA ASP A 35 -10.61 -4.55 -18.76
C ASP A 35 -11.60 -5.04 -17.68
N ILE A 36 -11.52 -4.43 -16.50
CA ILE A 36 -12.26 -4.77 -15.29
C ILE A 36 -13.70 -4.29 -15.42
N VAL A 37 -13.87 -3.10 -16.00
CA VAL A 37 -15.16 -2.51 -16.31
C VAL A 37 -15.64 -3.07 -17.65
N ASN A 38 -16.85 -3.66 -17.68
CA ASN A 38 -17.61 -3.79 -18.91
C ASN A 38 -18.56 -2.59 -19.05
N PRO A 39 -18.29 -1.61 -19.94
CA PRO A 39 -19.14 -0.45 -20.09
C PRO A 39 -20.25 -0.64 -21.13
N ASN A 40 -20.26 -1.75 -21.88
CA ASN A 40 -21.27 -2.04 -22.91
C ASN A 40 -22.48 -2.82 -22.35
N GLN A 41 -22.81 -2.59 -21.07
CA GLN A 41 -23.91 -3.26 -20.38
C GLN A 41 -24.82 -2.27 -19.63
N PHE A 42 -25.96 -2.77 -19.18
CA PHE A 42 -26.85 -2.06 -18.26
C PHE A 42 -26.18 -1.98 -16.88
N TYR A 43 -25.45 -0.89 -16.62
CA TYR A 43 -24.51 -0.82 -15.51
C TYR A 43 -25.21 -0.37 -14.23
N THR A 44 -25.21 -1.24 -13.24
CA THR A 44 -25.93 -1.07 -11.98
C THR A 44 -25.07 -0.42 -10.91
N TYR A 45 -25.70 0.02 -9.83
CA TYR A 45 -24.99 0.51 -8.65
C TYR A 45 -24.05 -0.57 -8.04
N ASP A 46 -24.50 -1.82 -7.95
CA ASP A 46 -23.72 -2.87 -7.29
C ASP A 46 -22.53 -3.36 -8.13
N GLU A 47 -22.68 -3.45 -9.45
CA GLU A 47 -21.54 -3.70 -10.35
C GLU A 47 -20.52 -2.56 -10.28
N MET A 48 -20.97 -1.29 -10.33
CA MET A 48 -20.08 -0.13 -10.17
C MET A 48 -19.30 -0.22 -8.85
N VAL A 49 -19.95 -0.61 -7.74
CA VAL A 49 -19.29 -0.78 -6.44
C VAL A 49 -18.32 -1.97 -6.42
N GLN A 50 -18.61 -3.05 -7.15
CA GLN A 50 -17.67 -4.16 -7.33
C GLN A 50 -16.45 -3.73 -8.15
N ASP A 51 -16.65 -3.04 -9.26
CA ASP A 51 -15.57 -2.66 -10.17
C ASP A 51 -14.67 -1.58 -9.56
N ILE A 52 -15.23 -0.62 -8.81
CA ILE A 52 -14.43 0.32 -7.99
C ILE A 52 -13.48 -0.44 -7.04
N LYS A 53 -13.93 -1.53 -6.42
CA LYS A 53 -13.10 -2.35 -5.51
C LYS A 53 -12.02 -3.11 -6.30
N LYS A 54 -12.38 -3.75 -7.42
CA LYS A 54 -11.46 -4.46 -8.32
C LYS A 54 -10.36 -3.53 -8.82
N LEU A 55 -10.74 -2.36 -9.35
CA LEU A 55 -9.82 -1.32 -9.86
C LEU A 55 -8.83 -0.84 -8.79
N ALA A 56 -9.31 -0.57 -7.57
CA ALA A 56 -8.46 -0.12 -6.48
C ALA A 56 -7.50 -1.22 -5.97
N ALA A 57 -7.90 -2.49 -6.05
CA ALA A 57 -7.03 -3.63 -5.74
C ALA A 57 -6.00 -3.90 -6.86
N GLN A 58 -6.38 -3.71 -8.13
CA GLN A 58 -5.51 -3.91 -9.29
C GLN A 58 -4.46 -2.82 -9.46
N TYR A 59 -4.79 -1.57 -9.12
CA TYR A 59 -3.93 -0.40 -9.33
C TYR A 59 -3.56 0.32 -8.01
N PRO A 60 -2.94 -0.38 -7.04
CA PRO A 60 -2.65 0.18 -5.72
C PRO A 60 -1.67 1.36 -5.80
N GLY A 61 -1.98 2.45 -5.08
CA GLY A 61 -1.19 3.69 -5.12
C GLY A 61 -1.35 4.50 -6.41
N LEU A 62 -2.22 4.08 -7.34
CA LEU A 62 -2.67 4.87 -8.49
C LEU A 62 -4.17 5.16 -8.40
N ILE A 63 -4.96 4.17 -7.95
CA ILE A 63 -6.37 4.31 -7.62
C ILE A 63 -6.57 4.24 -6.11
N THR A 64 -7.46 5.09 -5.59
CA THR A 64 -8.07 4.94 -4.25
C THR A 64 -9.55 5.26 -4.37
N TYR A 65 -10.38 4.83 -3.41
CA TYR A 65 -11.79 5.22 -3.33
C TYR A 65 -12.20 5.48 -1.89
N LYS A 66 -13.23 6.30 -1.71
CA LYS A 66 -13.85 6.56 -0.40
C LYS A 66 -15.33 6.86 -0.54
N GLN A 67 -16.08 6.52 0.50
CA GLN A 67 -17.44 7.02 0.65
C GLN A 67 -17.40 8.51 1.01
N ILE A 68 -18.12 9.35 0.27
CA ILE A 68 -18.23 10.81 0.50
C ILE A 68 -19.57 11.24 1.10
N GLY A 69 -20.52 10.31 1.22
CA GLY A 69 -21.85 10.53 1.78
C GLY A 69 -22.73 9.30 1.65
N ARG A 70 -24.04 9.48 1.81
CA ARG A 70 -25.08 8.51 1.49
C ARG A 70 -26.20 9.23 0.74
N SER A 71 -26.98 8.49 -0.01
CA SER A 71 -28.22 8.97 -0.63
C SER A 71 -29.40 8.98 0.35
N GLU A 72 -30.54 9.52 -0.05
CA GLU A 72 -31.78 9.63 0.75
C GLU A 72 -32.40 8.28 1.19
N TYR A 73 -31.98 7.15 0.59
CA TYR A 73 -32.29 5.77 1.01
C TYR A 73 -31.04 4.99 1.46
N GLY A 74 -29.93 5.68 1.77
CA GLY A 74 -28.80 5.12 2.50
C GLY A 74 -27.74 4.38 1.65
N ARG A 75 -27.81 4.41 0.31
CA ARG A 75 -26.74 3.87 -0.55
C ARG A 75 -25.49 4.76 -0.42
N PRO A 76 -24.29 4.20 -0.14
CA PRO A 76 -23.04 4.95 -0.18
C PRO A 76 -22.83 5.71 -1.50
N ILE A 77 -22.37 6.96 -1.42
CA ILE A 77 -21.91 7.70 -2.59
C ILE A 77 -20.38 7.60 -2.61
N TYR A 78 -19.82 6.99 -3.64
CA TYR A 78 -18.38 6.76 -3.76
C TYR A 78 -17.70 7.81 -4.64
N ALA A 79 -16.56 8.32 -4.16
CA ALA A 79 -15.59 9.04 -4.96
C ALA A 79 -14.33 8.19 -5.17
N VAL A 80 -13.82 8.18 -6.40
CA VAL A 80 -12.63 7.44 -6.82
C VAL A 80 -11.56 8.45 -7.23
N SER A 81 -10.33 8.32 -6.73
CA SER A 81 -9.17 9.05 -7.24
C SER A 81 -8.42 8.20 -8.26
N LEU A 82 -7.96 8.83 -9.33
CA LEU A 82 -7.01 8.27 -10.27
C LEU A 82 -5.84 9.26 -10.45
N GLY A 83 -4.61 8.80 -10.23
CA GLY A 83 -3.41 9.62 -10.35
C GLY A 83 -2.79 10.01 -9.01
N LYS A 84 -1.65 10.70 -9.09
CA LYS A 84 -0.73 10.95 -7.96
C LYS A 84 -0.40 12.43 -7.76
N GLY A 85 -0.72 13.30 -8.72
CA GLY A 85 -0.27 14.69 -8.73
C GLY A 85 -1.13 15.67 -7.92
N ASN A 86 -0.51 16.77 -7.49
CA ASN A 86 -1.12 17.78 -6.63
C ASN A 86 -2.26 18.59 -7.29
N ALA A 87 -2.23 18.77 -8.62
CA ALA A 87 -3.36 19.37 -9.35
C ALA A 87 -4.57 18.44 -9.28
N LYS A 88 -5.79 18.98 -9.13
CA LYS A 88 -7.00 18.16 -8.97
C LYS A 88 -8.05 18.57 -9.98
N VAL A 89 -8.71 17.61 -10.61
CA VAL A 89 -9.90 17.86 -11.44
C VAL A 89 -11.03 16.95 -10.99
N PHE A 90 -12.28 17.37 -11.20
CA PHE A 90 -13.45 16.62 -10.72
C PHE A 90 -14.40 16.29 -11.86
N ILE A 91 -14.64 15.01 -12.07
CA ILE A 91 -15.60 14.48 -13.05
C ILE A 91 -16.72 13.78 -12.27
N ASN A 92 -17.97 13.93 -12.69
CA ASN A 92 -19.09 13.23 -12.08
C ASN A 92 -20.16 12.86 -13.12
N GLY A 93 -21.01 11.89 -12.78
CA GLY A 93 -22.08 11.37 -13.63
C GLY A 93 -23.34 11.02 -12.83
N SER A 94 -24.42 10.77 -13.55
CA SER A 94 -25.72 10.32 -13.02
C SER A 94 -26.23 11.20 -11.88
N HIS A 95 -26.21 12.51 -12.06
CA HIS A 95 -27.01 13.44 -11.25
C HIS A 95 -28.51 13.18 -11.46
N HIS A 96 -28.89 12.85 -12.69
CA HIS A 96 -30.24 12.43 -13.02
C HIS A 96 -30.31 10.90 -13.19
N ALA A 97 -31.44 10.34 -12.76
CA ALA A 97 -31.68 8.91 -12.69
C ALA A 97 -31.57 8.15 -14.03
N ARG A 98 -32.22 8.65 -15.09
CA ARG A 98 -32.21 8.05 -16.44
C ARG A 98 -30.91 8.27 -17.23
N GLU A 99 -29.94 8.96 -16.67
CA GLU A 99 -28.73 9.40 -17.39
C GLU A 99 -27.53 8.51 -17.02
N TRP A 100 -27.82 7.26 -16.63
CA TRP A 100 -26.86 6.30 -16.06
C TRP A 100 -25.74 5.85 -17.00
N ILE A 101 -25.89 6.04 -18.32
CA ILE A 101 -24.80 5.81 -19.30
C ILE A 101 -23.56 6.71 -19.04
N THR A 102 -23.74 7.80 -18.29
CA THR A 102 -22.65 8.65 -17.80
C THR A 102 -21.81 7.96 -16.72
N THR A 103 -22.37 7.01 -15.95
CA THR A 103 -21.62 6.10 -15.07
C THR A 103 -20.76 5.14 -15.90
N ASN A 104 -21.29 4.56 -16.98
CA ASN A 104 -20.51 3.72 -17.90
C ASN A 104 -19.28 4.46 -18.42
N LEU A 105 -19.47 5.68 -18.95
CA LEU A 105 -18.36 6.49 -19.48
C LEU A 105 -17.33 6.82 -18.41
N THR A 106 -17.76 7.21 -17.21
CA THR A 106 -16.83 7.63 -16.14
C THR A 106 -16.08 6.47 -15.51
N MET A 107 -16.66 5.26 -15.48
CA MET A 107 -15.97 4.04 -15.05
C MET A 107 -14.95 3.53 -16.09
N ASP A 108 -15.32 3.51 -17.37
CA ASP A 108 -14.41 3.16 -18.48
C ASP A 108 -13.21 4.12 -18.55
N MET A 109 -13.45 5.42 -18.34
CA MET A 109 -12.35 6.38 -18.17
C MET A 109 -11.39 5.99 -17.04
N ILE A 110 -11.87 5.54 -15.88
CA ILE A 110 -10.99 5.17 -14.75
C ILE A 110 -10.11 3.97 -15.15
N ASP A 111 -10.69 2.94 -15.73
CA ASP A 111 -9.98 1.71 -16.08
C ASP A 111 -8.98 1.92 -17.23
N GLN A 112 -9.44 2.45 -18.37
CA GLN A 112 -8.62 2.62 -19.56
C GLN A 112 -7.44 3.59 -19.32
N TYR A 113 -7.64 4.62 -18.48
CA TYR A 113 -6.56 5.52 -18.07
C TYR A 113 -5.59 4.86 -17.08
N ALA A 114 -6.07 4.03 -16.15
CA ALA A 114 -5.20 3.29 -15.22
C ALA A 114 -4.38 2.19 -15.92
N ARG A 115 -5.00 1.46 -16.85
CA ARG A 115 -4.33 0.50 -17.74
C ARG A 115 -3.25 1.18 -18.57
N SER A 116 -3.59 2.31 -19.22
CA SER A 116 -2.62 3.09 -20.02
C SER A 116 -1.47 3.65 -19.18
N TYR A 117 -1.74 4.18 -17.98
CA TYR A 117 -0.70 4.60 -17.04
C TYR A 117 0.28 3.46 -16.71
N THR A 118 -0.26 2.27 -16.45
CA THR A 118 0.50 1.10 -15.99
C THR A 118 1.36 0.54 -17.12
N ASN A 119 0.82 0.46 -18.33
CA ASN A 119 1.54 0.04 -19.53
C ASN A 119 2.57 1.05 -20.05
N ASN A 120 2.47 2.33 -19.66
CA ASN A 120 3.14 3.47 -20.29
C ASN A 120 2.59 3.84 -21.69
N ASP A 121 1.33 3.48 -21.96
CA ASP A 121 0.66 3.76 -23.23
C ASP A 121 0.24 5.24 -23.33
N ALA A 122 0.21 5.75 -24.56
CA ALA A 122 -0.38 7.04 -24.88
C ALA A 122 -1.81 6.87 -25.42
N MET A 123 -2.71 7.76 -25.02
CA MET A 123 -4.07 7.83 -25.57
C MET A 123 -4.20 9.05 -26.46
N GLY A 124 -4.17 8.84 -27.78
CA GLY A 124 -4.11 9.94 -28.74
C GLY A 124 -2.84 10.78 -28.54
N SER A 125 -2.99 12.09 -28.32
CA SER A 125 -1.87 12.99 -28.03
C SER A 125 -1.44 13.05 -26.55
N TYR A 126 -2.05 12.24 -25.67
CA TYR A 126 -1.84 12.33 -24.22
C TYR A 126 -0.94 11.21 -23.72
N ASN A 127 0.23 11.56 -23.18
CA ASN A 127 1.01 10.65 -22.34
C ASN A 127 0.28 10.50 -20.99
N VAL A 128 -0.43 9.39 -20.80
CA VAL A 128 -1.32 9.19 -19.65
C VAL A 128 -0.53 9.13 -18.34
N ARG A 129 0.71 8.60 -18.37
CA ARG A 129 1.61 8.54 -17.21
C ARG A 129 2.05 9.93 -16.76
N ASP A 130 2.41 10.81 -17.68
CA ASP A 130 2.76 12.21 -17.38
C ASP A 130 1.57 12.99 -16.80
N VAL A 131 0.39 12.88 -17.43
CA VAL A 131 -0.84 13.56 -17.01
C VAL A 131 -1.23 13.17 -15.59
N LEU A 132 -1.23 11.87 -15.25
CA LEU A 132 -1.64 11.38 -13.93
C LEU A 132 -0.55 11.48 -12.86
N ASN A 133 0.73 11.63 -13.24
CA ASN A 133 1.79 12.04 -12.29
C ASN A 133 1.63 13.52 -11.91
N LYS A 134 1.07 14.36 -12.79
CA LYS A 134 0.86 15.80 -12.57
C LYS A 134 -0.50 16.15 -11.95
N THR A 135 -1.52 15.33 -12.21
CA THR A 135 -2.91 15.55 -11.78
C THR A 135 -3.52 14.32 -11.12
N THR A 136 -4.24 14.51 -10.02
CA THR A 136 -5.20 13.55 -9.47
C THR A 136 -6.60 13.86 -10.02
N MET A 137 -7.13 12.98 -10.85
CA MET A 137 -8.52 13.03 -11.30
C MET A 137 -9.41 12.42 -10.23
N TRP A 138 -10.42 13.14 -9.76
CA TRP A 138 -11.47 12.59 -8.91
C TRP A 138 -12.72 12.34 -9.73
N PHE A 139 -13.32 11.18 -9.56
CA PHE A 139 -14.57 10.76 -10.18
C PHE A 139 -15.63 10.52 -9.10
N VAL A 140 -16.87 10.94 -9.32
CA VAL A 140 -18.07 10.38 -8.66
C VAL A 140 -18.96 9.81 -9.76
N PRO A 141 -18.81 8.53 -10.12
CA PRO A 141 -19.47 7.96 -11.30
C PRO A 141 -20.99 7.94 -11.22
N MET A 142 -21.55 7.85 -10.01
CA MET A 142 -22.99 7.83 -9.77
C MET A 142 -23.37 8.73 -8.58
N VAL A 143 -23.86 9.94 -8.87
CA VAL A 143 -24.29 10.91 -7.84
C VAL A 143 -25.67 10.55 -7.25
N ASN A 144 -26.56 9.93 -8.04
CA ASN A 144 -27.95 9.64 -7.71
C ASN A 144 -28.22 8.12 -7.66
N PRO A 145 -27.60 7.34 -6.77
CA PRO A 145 -27.69 5.88 -6.80
C PRO A 145 -29.12 5.37 -6.56
N ASP A 146 -29.92 6.07 -5.75
CA ASP A 146 -31.33 5.71 -5.56
C ASP A 146 -32.19 6.01 -6.79
N GLY A 147 -32.00 7.18 -7.42
CA GLY A 147 -32.72 7.53 -8.64
C GLY A 147 -32.38 6.59 -9.79
N VAL A 148 -31.10 6.28 -10.01
CA VAL A 148 -30.66 5.29 -11.00
C VAL A 148 -31.31 3.93 -10.71
N THR A 149 -31.22 3.43 -9.47
CA THR A 149 -31.85 2.15 -9.08
C THR A 149 -33.37 2.17 -9.34
N LEU A 150 -34.05 3.28 -9.06
CA LEU A 150 -35.49 3.43 -9.30
C LEU A 150 -35.84 3.44 -10.79
N GLN A 151 -35.03 4.07 -11.64
CA GLN A 151 -35.23 3.99 -13.09
C GLN A 151 -34.99 2.56 -13.59
N GLN A 152 -33.91 1.93 -13.11
CA GLN A 152 -33.44 0.62 -13.58
C GLN A 152 -34.38 -0.53 -13.19
N TYR A 153 -34.82 -0.58 -11.92
CA TYR A 153 -35.58 -1.70 -11.36
C TYR A 153 -37.03 -1.35 -10.97
N GLY A 154 -37.40 -0.06 -10.98
CA GLY A 154 -38.70 0.39 -10.54
C GLY A 154 -38.94 0.16 -9.05
N LEU A 155 -40.19 -0.15 -8.70
CA LEU A 155 -40.66 -0.21 -7.32
C LEU A 155 -40.12 -1.41 -6.52
N SER A 156 -39.61 -2.46 -7.18
CA SER A 156 -39.13 -3.69 -6.54
C SER A 156 -37.98 -3.40 -5.57
N ALA A 157 -37.02 -2.57 -6.01
CA ALA A 157 -35.82 -2.17 -5.27
C ALA A 157 -36.07 -1.10 -4.17
N PHE A 158 -37.35 -0.81 -3.84
CA PHE A 158 -37.75 0.18 -2.85
C PHE A 158 -38.70 -0.39 -1.78
N PRO A 159 -38.62 0.10 -0.53
CA PRO A 159 -39.50 -0.34 0.56
C PRO A 159 -40.98 -0.12 0.24
N SER A 160 -41.82 -1.10 0.58
CA SER A 160 -43.26 -1.09 0.27
C SER A 160 -43.99 0.18 0.74
N ALA A 161 -43.59 0.76 1.88
CA ALA A 161 -44.17 1.97 2.45
C ALA A 161 -43.94 3.25 1.61
N ASP A 162 -42.94 3.29 0.74
CA ASP A 162 -42.66 4.44 -0.13
C ASP A 162 -43.17 4.24 -1.57
N ARG A 163 -43.53 3.01 -1.98
CA ARG A 163 -43.94 2.70 -3.37
C ARG A 163 -45.12 3.54 -3.87
N LEU A 164 -46.13 3.79 -3.02
CA LEU A 164 -47.27 4.66 -3.37
C LEU A 164 -46.85 6.12 -3.58
N LYS A 165 -45.88 6.62 -2.82
CA LYS A 165 -45.34 8.00 -2.96
C LYS A 165 -44.55 8.12 -4.25
N LEU A 166 -43.74 7.12 -4.59
CA LEU A 166 -42.99 7.04 -5.86
C LEU A 166 -43.93 7.06 -7.06
N ILE A 167 -45.03 6.29 -7.02
CA ILE A 167 -46.09 6.30 -8.05
C ILE A 167 -46.73 7.70 -8.14
N GLN A 168 -47.11 8.33 -7.02
CA GLN A 168 -47.73 9.65 -7.00
C GLN A 168 -46.82 10.76 -7.56
N MET A 169 -45.52 10.72 -7.25
CA MET A 169 -44.52 11.65 -7.83
C MET A 169 -44.27 11.39 -9.32
N ASN A 170 -44.68 10.23 -9.85
CA ASN A 170 -44.57 9.82 -11.24
C ASN A 170 -45.91 9.94 -12.00
N ASP A 171 -46.78 10.89 -11.65
CA ASP A 171 -48.12 11.09 -12.24
C ASP A 171 -49.03 9.83 -12.22
N GLY A 172 -48.84 8.92 -11.26
CA GLY A 172 -49.55 7.64 -11.21
C GLY A 172 -48.91 6.51 -12.03
N SER A 173 -47.83 6.78 -12.76
CA SER A 173 -47.12 5.76 -13.55
C SER A 173 -46.32 4.80 -12.67
N THR A 174 -46.48 3.50 -12.92
CA THR A 174 -45.60 2.42 -12.42
C THR A 174 -44.36 2.21 -13.30
N ASN A 175 -44.30 2.83 -14.49
CA ASN A 175 -43.13 2.83 -15.36
C ASN A 175 -42.21 4.01 -15.00
N PHE A 176 -40.99 3.69 -14.55
CA PHE A 176 -39.98 4.66 -14.10
C PHE A 176 -38.88 4.98 -15.12
N GLN A 177 -38.94 4.46 -16.36
CA GLN A 177 -37.92 4.71 -17.40
C GLN A 177 -37.68 6.22 -17.68
N ARG A 178 -38.72 7.06 -17.47
CA ARG A 178 -38.62 8.53 -17.61
C ARG A 178 -38.02 9.27 -16.41
N TRP A 179 -37.82 8.60 -15.27
CA TRP A 179 -37.52 9.24 -14.00
C TRP A 179 -36.17 9.99 -14.05
N LYS A 180 -36.14 11.23 -13.56
CA LYS A 180 -34.98 12.13 -13.62
C LYS A 180 -34.46 12.51 -12.23
N ALA A 181 -35.36 12.70 -11.26
CA ALA A 181 -35.05 13.12 -9.89
C ALA A 181 -34.28 12.06 -9.06
N ASN A 182 -33.86 12.39 -7.84
CA ASN A 182 -33.58 11.38 -6.82
C ASN A 182 -34.87 10.68 -6.36
N ALA A 183 -34.78 9.62 -5.56
CA ALA A 183 -35.96 8.88 -5.10
C ALA A 183 -36.84 9.62 -4.06
N ARG A 184 -36.47 10.86 -3.66
CA ARG A 184 -37.35 11.79 -2.93
C ARG A 184 -38.05 12.79 -3.88
N GLY A 185 -37.90 12.63 -5.19
CA GLY A 185 -38.55 13.49 -6.19
C GLY A 185 -37.93 14.88 -6.30
N VAL A 186 -36.66 15.06 -5.93
CA VAL A 186 -35.90 16.32 -6.12
C VAL A 186 -34.90 16.18 -7.28
N ASP A 187 -34.87 17.18 -8.15
CA ASP A 187 -33.94 17.27 -9.28
C ASP A 187 -32.56 17.75 -8.78
N LEU A 188 -31.59 16.83 -8.70
CA LEU A 188 -30.28 17.11 -8.08
C LEU A 188 -29.46 18.16 -8.84
N ASN A 189 -29.61 18.30 -10.16
CA ASN A 189 -28.99 19.38 -10.92
C ASN A 189 -29.82 20.67 -10.90
N ARG A 190 -30.72 20.81 -9.90
CA ARG A 190 -31.41 22.04 -9.50
C ARG A 190 -31.24 22.35 -8.02
N GLN A 191 -30.35 21.65 -7.33
CA GLN A 191 -30.10 21.83 -5.90
C GLN A 191 -28.94 22.76 -5.58
N TYR A 192 -28.07 23.13 -6.53
CA TYR A 192 -26.88 23.92 -6.20
C TYR A 192 -27.19 25.42 -6.07
N GLN A 193 -26.37 26.13 -5.28
CA GLN A 193 -26.56 27.56 -4.99
C GLN A 193 -26.02 28.44 -6.14
N ALA A 194 -26.70 28.39 -7.28
CA ALA A 194 -26.50 29.25 -8.44
C ALA A 194 -27.87 29.70 -8.94
N ASP A 195 -28.22 30.98 -8.75
CA ASP A 195 -29.54 31.56 -9.05
C ASP A 195 -30.75 30.73 -8.58
N TRP A 196 -30.58 29.92 -7.52
CA TRP A 196 -31.55 28.91 -7.10
C TRP A 196 -32.94 29.48 -6.83
N ALA A 197 -33.01 30.67 -6.24
CA ALA A 197 -34.27 31.39 -6.01
C ALA A 197 -35.03 31.65 -7.33
N ASN A 198 -34.29 32.00 -8.39
CA ASN A 198 -34.83 32.46 -9.67
C ASN A 198 -35.23 31.32 -10.62
N ILE A 199 -34.84 30.06 -10.35
CA ILE A 199 -35.19 28.88 -11.15
C ILE A 199 -36.70 28.83 -11.42
N LYS A 200 -37.06 28.90 -12.71
CA LYS A 200 -38.44 28.77 -13.22
C LYS A 200 -38.78 27.31 -13.50
N ASN A 201 -40.05 27.02 -13.79
CA ASN A 201 -40.55 25.70 -14.22
C ASN A 201 -40.30 24.54 -13.23
N SER A 202 -40.11 24.85 -11.94
CA SER A 202 -40.16 23.87 -10.86
C SER A 202 -41.64 23.57 -10.51
N PRO A 203 -42.09 22.30 -10.45
CA PRO A 203 -43.47 21.90 -10.15
C PRO A 203 -43.94 22.18 -8.70
N GLY A 204 -43.14 22.85 -7.88
CA GLY A 204 -43.51 23.27 -6.51
C GLY A 204 -43.55 22.16 -5.45
N LYS A 205 -43.69 20.89 -5.86
CA LYS A 205 -43.74 19.69 -5.02
C LYS A 205 -42.80 18.59 -5.57
N PRO A 206 -42.42 17.59 -4.75
CA PRO A 206 -41.70 16.40 -5.19
C PRO A 206 -42.30 15.76 -6.44
N TYR A 207 -41.44 15.47 -7.43
CA TYR A 207 -41.86 15.09 -8.77
C TYR A 207 -40.75 14.34 -9.53
N TRP A 208 -41.12 13.56 -10.54
CA TRP A 208 -40.18 12.77 -11.35
C TRP A 208 -39.10 13.60 -12.09
N ARG A 209 -39.31 14.92 -12.27
CA ARG A 209 -38.33 15.87 -12.84
C ARG A 209 -38.49 17.30 -12.32
N ASN A 210 -37.48 18.14 -12.51
CA ASN A 210 -37.47 19.60 -12.35
C ASN A 210 -37.81 20.20 -10.97
N TYR A 211 -38.23 19.43 -9.96
CA TYR A 211 -38.46 19.98 -8.62
C TYR A 211 -37.15 20.40 -7.96
N LYS A 212 -36.97 21.71 -7.75
CA LYS A 212 -35.72 22.28 -7.21
C LYS A 212 -35.48 22.04 -5.71
N GLY A 213 -36.40 21.35 -5.02
CA GLY A 213 -36.40 21.21 -3.56
C GLY A 213 -36.99 22.42 -2.82
N THR A 214 -36.94 22.39 -1.49
CA THR A 214 -37.39 23.48 -0.59
C THR A 214 -36.33 24.54 -0.33
N ALA A 215 -35.05 24.17 -0.43
CA ALA A 215 -33.87 25.02 -0.25
C ALA A 215 -32.71 24.45 -1.10
N PRO A 216 -31.70 25.26 -1.48
CA PRO A 216 -30.50 24.73 -2.13
C PRO A 216 -29.70 23.84 -1.18
N VAL A 217 -29.03 22.83 -1.74
CA VAL A 217 -28.12 21.89 -1.08
C VAL A 217 -28.77 21.23 0.16
N ASN A 218 -30.05 20.86 0.03
CA ASN A 218 -30.81 20.21 1.09
C ASN A 218 -30.91 18.69 0.95
N GLN A 219 -30.73 18.12 -0.25
CA GLN A 219 -30.64 16.66 -0.43
C GLN A 219 -29.30 16.10 0.01
N MET A 220 -29.28 14.86 0.54
CA MET A 220 -28.05 14.21 1.00
C MET A 220 -27.02 14.04 -0.14
N GLU A 221 -27.47 13.75 -1.36
CA GLU A 221 -26.57 13.64 -2.51
C GLU A 221 -25.88 14.98 -2.81
N SER A 222 -26.64 16.07 -2.90
CA SER A 222 -26.10 17.42 -3.16
C SER A 222 -25.19 17.91 -2.02
N LYS A 223 -25.51 17.60 -0.76
CA LYS A 223 -24.66 17.86 0.41
C LYS A 223 -23.31 17.15 0.27
N ALA A 224 -23.31 15.88 -0.12
CA ALA A 224 -22.08 15.11 -0.35
C ALA A 224 -21.22 15.72 -1.46
N ILE A 225 -21.80 16.06 -2.62
CA ILE A 225 -21.04 16.65 -3.74
C ILE A 225 -20.48 18.04 -3.42
N VAL A 226 -21.24 18.92 -2.77
CA VAL A 226 -20.76 20.25 -2.37
C VAL A 226 -19.60 20.14 -1.36
N ASN A 227 -19.74 19.30 -0.33
CA ASN A 227 -18.71 19.12 0.69
C ASN A 227 -17.46 18.44 0.11
N PHE A 228 -17.64 17.44 -0.76
CA PHE A 228 -16.53 16.79 -1.44
C PHE A 228 -15.77 17.75 -2.37
N THR A 229 -16.49 18.55 -3.18
CA THR A 229 -15.87 19.56 -4.06
C THR A 229 -15.06 20.58 -3.27
N LYS A 230 -15.57 21.05 -2.12
CA LYS A 230 -14.80 21.90 -1.19
C LYS A 230 -13.53 21.21 -0.71
N SER A 231 -13.60 19.93 -0.35
CA SER A 231 -12.45 19.15 0.17
C SER A 231 -11.34 18.90 -0.86
N ILE A 232 -11.68 18.76 -2.15
CA ILE A 232 -10.68 18.55 -3.22
C ILE A 232 -10.26 19.85 -3.93
N ASN A 233 -11.06 20.92 -3.87
CA ASN A 233 -10.75 22.26 -4.39
C ASN A 233 -10.22 22.22 -5.85
N PRO A 234 -10.98 21.65 -6.81
CA PRO A 234 -10.45 21.24 -8.10
C PRO A 234 -10.25 22.42 -9.07
N GLU A 235 -9.30 22.30 -9.98
CA GLU A 235 -8.93 23.32 -10.97
C GLU A 235 -9.98 23.49 -12.06
N MET A 236 -10.63 22.38 -12.44
CA MET A 236 -11.65 22.27 -13.48
C MET A 236 -12.65 21.19 -13.08
N ALA A 237 -13.88 21.27 -13.59
CA ALA A 237 -14.91 20.27 -13.34
C ALA A 237 -15.74 19.89 -14.58
N VAL A 238 -16.19 18.64 -14.63
CA VAL A 238 -17.10 18.10 -15.66
C VAL A 238 -18.25 17.36 -14.99
N ALA A 239 -19.50 17.72 -15.33
CA ALA A 239 -20.69 16.95 -14.96
C ALA A 239 -21.29 16.32 -16.21
N TYR A 240 -21.14 15.01 -16.35
CA TYR A 240 -21.72 14.27 -17.46
C TYR A 240 -23.22 14.06 -17.26
N HIS A 241 -23.97 14.37 -18.30
CA HIS A 241 -25.42 14.27 -18.41
C HIS A 241 -25.81 13.59 -19.72
N SER A 242 -27.09 13.37 -19.98
CA SER A 242 -27.56 12.98 -21.32
C SER A 242 -28.98 13.51 -21.58
N SER A 243 -29.31 14.03 -22.77
CA SER A 243 -28.70 13.73 -24.07
C SER A 243 -28.89 14.85 -25.11
N GLY A 244 -28.15 14.75 -26.22
CA GLY A 244 -28.32 15.62 -27.40
C GLY A 244 -27.03 16.03 -28.12
N GLU A 245 -25.87 15.46 -27.77
CA GLU A 245 -24.54 15.80 -28.32
C GLU A 245 -24.21 17.30 -28.23
N ILE A 246 -24.47 17.88 -27.05
CA ILE A 246 -24.31 19.31 -26.76
C ILE A 246 -23.43 19.55 -25.54
N LEU A 247 -22.85 20.76 -25.45
CA LEU A 247 -21.94 21.16 -24.39
C LEU A 247 -22.38 22.49 -23.76
N TYR A 248 -22.87 22.44 -22.52
CA TYR A 248 -23.05 23.62 -21.68
C TYR A 248 -21.71 23.98 -21.00
N TRP A 249 -21.37 25.26 -20.94
CA TRP A 249 -20.04 25.71 -20.50
C TRP A 249 -19.99 27.13 -19.89
N ASN A 250 -21.07 27.91 -20.00
CA ASN A 250 -21.12 29.31 -19.59
C ASN A 250 -22.31 29.60 -18.66
N PHE A 251 -22.00 30.14 -17.48
CA PHE A 251 -22.96 30.64 -16.49
C PHE A 251 -22.37 31.90 -15.83
N HIS A 252 -22.77 33.08 -16.31
CA HIS A 252 -22.37 34.41 -15.81
C HIS A 252 -20.84 34.69 -15.74
N GLN A 253 -19.96 33.93 -16.40
CA GLN A 253 -18.57 34.37 -16.60
C GLN A 253 -18.53 35.60 -17.51
N THR A 254 -17.61 36.53 -17.23
CA THR A 254 -17.34 37.73 -18.04
C THR A 254 -15.82 37.94 -18.21
N GLY A 255 -15.44 38.74 -19.20
CA GLY A 255 -14.04 39.11 -19.46
C GLY A 255 -13.10 37.90 -19.64
N SER A 256 -11.89 37.99 -19.11
CA SER A 256 -10.86 36.95 -19.26
C SER A 256 -11.25 35.58 -18.69
N ILE A 257 -12.24 35.50 -17.80
CA ILE A 257 -12.80 34.23 -17.29
C ILE A 257 -13.68 33.59 -18.38
N TYR A 258 -14.52 34.39 -19.04
CA TYR A 258 -15.32 33.96 -20.19
C TYR A 258 -14.41 33.50 -21.34
N ASP A 259 -13.39 34.30 -21.70
CA ASP A 259 -12.49 33.98 -22.82
C ASP A 259 -11.72 32.67 -22.60
N ARG A 260 -11.21 32.46 -21.37
CA ARG A 260 -10.56 31.21 -20.94
C ARG A 260 -11.51 30.02 -21.08
N ASP A 261 -12.71 30.13 -20.53
CA ASP A 261 -13.66 29.01 -20.49
C ASP A 261 -14.26 28.74 -21.87
N HIS A 262 -14.37 29.76 -22.74
CA HIS A 262 -14.78 29.62 -24.13
C HIS A 262 -13.72 28.91 -24.98
N ALA A 263 -12.44 29.20 -24.75
CA ALA A 263 -11.34 28.49 -25.42
C ALA A 263 -11.31 27.01 -25.06
N TYR A 264 -11.51 26.68 -23.78
CA TYR A 264 -11.63 25.31 -23.30
C TYR A 264 -12.89 24.60 -23.82
N ALA A 265 -14.05 25.27 -23.82
CA ALA A 265 -15.29 24.74 -24.37
C ALA A 265 -15.15 24.39 -25.86
N LYS A 266 -14.56 25.27 -26.68
CA LYS A 266 -14.28 25.02 -28.11
C LYS A 266 -13.43 23.76 -28.28
N LYS A 267 -12.42 23.54 -27.44
CA LYS A 267 -11.56 22.36 -27.55
C LYS A 267 -12.27 21.08 -27.12
N ILE A 268 -13.14 21.11 -26.11
CA ILE A 268 -13.97 19.96 -25.73
C ILE A 268 -14.95 19.63 -26.87
N GLY A 269 -15.68 20.61 -27.41
CA GLY A 269 -16.57 20.40 -28.57
C GLY A 269 -15.82 19.90 -29.82
N SER A 270 -14.57 20.33 -30.03
CA SER A 270 -13.69 19.80 -31.08
C SER A 270 -13.16 18.38 -30.82
N LEU A 271 -13.18 17.88 -29.57
CA LEU A 271 -12.81 16.50 -29.23
C LEU A 271 -14.01 15.55 -29.35
N THR A 272 -15.19 15.99 -28.91
CA THR A 272 -16.42 15.17 -28.88
C THR A 272 -17.29 15.29 -30.13
N GLY A 273 -17.11 16.36 -30.93
CA GLY A 273 -18.06 16.78 -31.96
C GLY A 273 -19.22 17.63 -31.43
N TYR A 274 -19.34 17.82 -30.10
CA TYR A 274 -20.56 18.38 -29.50
C TYR A 274 -20.71 19.89 -29.73
N ARG A 275 -21.94 20.29 -30.01
CA ARG A 275 -22.29 21.70 -30.23
C ARG A 275 -22.33 22.46 -28.90
N LEU A 276 -21.50 23.50 -28.79
CA LEU A 276 -21.53 24.44 -27.66
C LEU A 276 -22.90 25.13 -27.58
N ILE A 277 -23.52 25.08 -26.41
CA ILE A 277 -24.69 25.90 -26.08
C ILE A 277 -24.22 27.21 -25.48
N TYR A 278 -24.71 28.31 -26.04
CA TYR A 278 -24.57 29.65 -25.48
C TYR A 278 -25.83 29.96 -24.66
N PRO A 279 -25.72 30.47 -23.43
CA PRO A 279 -26.88 30.75 -22.61
C PRO A 279 -27.74 31.87 -23.24
N GLY A 280 -29.06 31.71 -23.15
CA GLY A 280 -30.00 32.80 -23.41
C GLY A 280 -29.98 33.85 -22.29
N PRO A 281 -30.79 34.93 -22.38
CA PRO A 281 -30.76 36.05 -21.43
C PRO A 281 -31.14 35.67 -19.99
N ASN A 282 -31.76 34.51 -19.78
CA ASN A 282 -32.09 33.95 -18.47
C ASN A 282 -31.69 32.46 -18.44
N PRO A 283 -30.42 32.11 -18.20
CA PRO A 283 -30.02 30.71 -18.07
C PRO A 283 -30.69 30.08 -16.85
N SER A 284 -31.06 28.80 -16.95
CA SER A 284 -31.54 28.05 -15.80
C SER A 284 -30.38 27.77 -14.86
N GLY A 285 -30.34 28.45 -13.71
CA GLY A 285 -29.44 28.08 -12.62
C GLY A 285 -29.83 26.77 -11.92
N GLY A 286 -29.12 26.49 -10.84
CA GLY A 286 -29.28 25.33 -9.97
C GLY A 286 -28.34 24.17 -10.27
N GLY A 287 -27.58 24.22 -11.35
CA GLY A 287 -26.68 23.16 -11.78
C GLY A 287 -25.35 23.13 -11.02
N PHE A 288 -24.73 21.96 -10.98
CA PHE A 288 -23.43 21.75 -10.35
C PHE A 288 -22.34 22.66 -10.97
N THR A 289 -22.29 22.70 -12.31
CA THR A 289 -21.32 23.52 -13.04
C THR A 289 -21.54 25.01 -12.85
N ASP A 290 -22.80 25.45 -12.80
CA ASP A 290 -23.18 26.85 -12.58
C ASP A 290 -22.64 27.33 -11.22
N TRP A 291 -22.83 26.51 -10.18
CA TRP A 291 -22.33 26.76 -8.84
C TRP A 291 -20.81 26.71 -8.77
N PHE A 292 -20.17 25.74 -9.43
CA PHE A 292 -18.70 25.65 -9.48
C PHE A 292 -18.09 26.89 -10.16
N VAL A 293 -18.60 27.27 -11.32
CA VAL A 293 -18.21 28.46 -12.08
C VAL A 293 -18.41 29.73 -11.24
N LEU A 294 -19.59 29.92 -10.63
CA LEU A 294 -19.86 31.11 -9.81
C LEU A 294 -18.95 31.23 -8.59
N ASN A 295 -18.71 30.14 -7.86
CA ASN A 295 -18.04 30.18 -6.56
C ASN A 295 -16.51 30.06 -6.65
N TYR A 296 -16.00 29.27 -7.61
CA TYR A 296 -14.55 29.05 -7.77
C TYR A 296 -13.92 29.90 -8.88
N LYS A 297 -14.73 30.50 -9.77
CA LYS A 297 -14.29 31.23 -10.98
C LYS A 297 -13.39 30.38 -11.90
N ARG A 298 -13.63 29.06 -11.93
CA ARG A 298 -12.87 28.03 -12.64
C ARG A 298 -13.72 27.34 -13.72
N PRO A 299 -13.10 26.69 -14.72
CA PRO A 299 -13.84 26.11 -15.85
C PRO A 299 -14.71 24.93 -15.43
N GLY A 300 -16.02 25.01 -15.69
CA GLY A 300 -16.99 23.95 -15.46
C GLY A 300 -17.76 23.62 -16.74
N PHE A 301 -17.91 22.33 -17.06
CA PHE A 301 -18.52 21.86 -18.30
C PHE A 301 -19.57 20.78 -18.06
N THR A 302 -20.69 20.85 -18.79
CA THR A 302 -21.76 19.85 -18.77
C THR A 302 -21.99 19.32 -20.18
N PRO A 303 -21.37 18.18 -20.55
CA PRO A 303 -21.61 17.49 -21.81
C PRO A 303 -22.84 16.59 -21.69
N GLU A 304 -23.76 16.70 -22.66
CA GLU A 304 -24.95 15.86 -22.81
C GLU A 304 -24.65 14.73 -23.80
N LEU A 305 -24.45 13.51 -23.30
CA LEU A 305 -24.01 12.34 -24.07
C LEU A 305 -25.09 11.78 -24.99
N GLY A 306 -24.67 11.32 -26.17
CA GLY A 306 -25.50 10.55 -27.11
C GLY A 306 -26.64 11.33 -27.77
N ASN A 307 -27.37 10.66 -28.65
CA ASN A 307 -28.51 11.23 -29.36
C ASN A 307 -29.67 11.54 -28.40
N TYR A 308 -30.47 12.56 -28.75
CA TYR A 308 -31.55 13.04 -27.89
C TYR A 308 -32.64 11.96 -27.65
N ALA A 309 -32.60 11.36 -26.46
CA ALA A 309 -33.50 10.29 -26.02
C ALA A 309 -34.83 10.81 -25.41
N GLY A 310 -35.05 12.12 -25.36
CA GLY A 310 -36.30 12.69 -24.84
C GLY A 310 -36.49 12.49 -23.33
N ASP A 311 -37.63 11.91 -22.94
CA ASP A 311 -37.96 11.57 -21.55
C ASP A 311 -37.71 10.07 -21.24
N THR A 312 -36.56 9.54 -21.63
CA THR A 312 -36.03 8.23 -21.20
C THR A 312 -34.50 8.24 -21.21
N HIS A 313 -33.84 7.10 -20.95
CA HIS A 313 -32.39 6.92 -21.04
C HIS A 313 -31.91 6.77 -22.49
N VAL A 314 -30.62 7.06 -22.72
CA VAL A 314 -29.94 6.75 -23.99
C VAL A 314 -29.78 5.22 -24.13
N PRO A 315 -30.00 4.62 -25.32
CA PRO A 315 -29.74 3.20 -25.55
C PRO A 315 -28.26 2.82 -25.37
N ILE A 316 -28.00 1.68 -24.73
CA ILE A 316 -26.62 1.18 -24.50
C ILE A 316 -25.84 0.93 -25.81
N SER A 317 -26.55 0.69 -26.92
CA SER A 317 -25.96 0.57 -28.26
C SER A 317 -25.21 1.83 -28.74
N GLU A 318 -25.49 3.01 -28.17
CA GLU A 318 -24.75 4.24 -28.47
C GLU A 318 -23.40 4.34 -27.73
N TYR A 319 -23.12 3.45 -26.76
CA TYR A 319 -21.94 3.58 -25.90
C TYR A 319 -20.63 3.64 -26.68
N SER A 320 -20.48 2.83 -27.74
CA SER A 320 -19.28 2.84 -28.57
C SER A 320 -19.03 4.19 -29.27
N SER A 321 -20.10 4.94 -29.61
CA SER A 321 -19.97 6.32 -30.12
C SER A 321 -19.58 7.27 -28.99
N ILE A 322 -20.30 7.22 -27.87
CA ILE A 322 -20.09 8.04 -26.67
C ILE A 322 -18.64 7.93 -26.17
N TRP A 323 -18.10 6.71 -26.10
CA TRP A 323 -16.70 6.45 -25.75
C TRP A 323 -15.74 7.06 -26.77
N SER A 324 -15.97 6.82 -28.07
CA SER A 324 -15.11 7.36 -29.13
C SER A 324 -14.99 8.88 -29.09
N GLN A 325 -16.11 9.57 -28.83
CA GLN A 325 -16.21 11.02 -28.66
C GLN A 325 -15.52 11.51 -27.37
N ASN A 326 -15.74 10.83 -26.23
CA ASN A 326 -15.42 11.41 -24.92
C ASN A 326 -14.11 10.92 -24.28
N LYS A 327 -13.53 9.81 -24.73
CA LYS A 327 -12.32 9.18 -24.13
C LYS A 327 -11.10 10.09 -23.95
N TYR A 328 -11.03 11.24 -24.62
CA TYR A 328 -9.95 12.22 -24.45
C TYR A 328 -10.31 13.42 -23.54
N VAL A 329 -11.58 13.62 -23.21
CA VAL A 329 -12.04 14.80 -22.44
C VAL A 329 -11.46 14.79 -21.02
N GLY A 330 -11.44 13.64 -20.35
CA GLY A 330 -10.85 13.50 -19.01
C GLY A 330 -9.36 13.86 -18.99
N LEU A 331 -8.58 13.29 -19.91
CA LEU A 331 -7.14 13.57 -20.06
C LEU A 331 -6.88 15.04 -20.46
N TYR A 332 -7.72 15.63 -21.32
CA TYR A 332 -7.64 17.04 -21.68
C TYR A 332 -7.86 17.95 -20.46
N VAL A 333 -8.95 17.73 -19.72
CA VAL A 333 -9.29 18.51 -18.52
C VAL A 333 -8.22 18.32 -17.43
N ALA A 334 -7.68 17.12 -17.25
CA ALA A 334 -6.55 16.90 -16.34
C ALA A 334 -5.27 17.64 -16.76
N SER A 335 -5.00 17.74 -18.06
CA SER A 335 -3.83 18.45 -18.62
C SER A 335 -3.94 19.97 -18.49
N GLU A 336 -5.12 20.55 -18.77
CA GLU A 336 -5.36 21.98 -18.57
C GLU A 336 -5.51 22.32 -17.09
N GLY A 337 -6.07 21.42 -16.28
CA GLY A 337 -6.14 21.55 -14.83
C GLY A 337 -4.75 21.74 -14.21
N TYR A 338 -3.75 20.96 -14.63
CA TYR A 338 -2.36 21.19 -14.21
C TYR A 338 -1.86 22.59 -14.61
N LYS A 339 -2.14 23.06 -15.83
CA LYS A 339 -1.74 24.41 -16.31
C LYS A 339 -2.42 25.55 -15.56
N LEU A 340 -3.57 25.31 -14.93
CA LEU A 340 -4.22 26.24 -14.00
C LEU A 340 -3.62 26.14 -12.58
N TYR A 341 -3.40 24.91 -12.10
CA TYR A 341 -2.77 24.67 -10.79
C TYR A 341 -1.43 25.38 -10.67
N VAL A 342 -0.52 25.23 -11.65
CA VAL A 342 0.83 25.85 -11.64
C VAL A 342 0.82 27.39 -11.69
N LYS A 343 -0.32 28.00 -12.08
CA LYS A 343 -0.53 29.45 -12.07
C LYS A 343 -1.23 29.94 -10.80
N SER A 344 -1.66 29.03 -9.93
CA SER A 344 -2.42 29.36 -8.73
C SER A 344 -1.50 29.49 -7.50
N PRO A 345 -1.87 30.29 -6.48
CA PRO A 345 -1.12 30.40 -5.22
C PRO A 345 -0.99 29.10 -4.39
N ARG A 346 -1.57 27.99 -4.85
CA ARG A 346 -1.44 26.65 -4.24
C ARG A 346 -0.35 25.80 -4.89
N TYR A 347 0.33 26.29 -5.93
CA TYR A 347 1.45 25.58 -6.54
C TYR A 347 2.68 25.66 -5.65
N ASN A 348 3.17 24.51 -5.21
CA ASN A 348 4.42 24.38 -4.49
C ASN A 348 5.33 23.41 -5.28
N PRO A 349 6.14 23.91 -6.22
CA PRO A 349 6.97 23.07 -7.10
C PRO A 349 7.91 22.17 -6.29
N ILE A 350 8.23 21.01 -6.85
CA ILE A 350 9.35 20.20 -6.36
C ILE A 350 10.64 21.00 -6.62
N GLN A 351 11.32 21.42 -5.55
CA GLN A 351 12.61 22.10 -5.61
C GLN A 351 13.71 21.18 -5.08
N PRO A 352 14.87 21.07 -5.75
CA PRO A 352 16.02 20.35 -5.18
C PRO A 352 16.46 20.97 -3.84
N VAL A 353 16.95 20.14 -2.91
CA VAL A 353 17.55 20.63 -1.66
C VAL A 353 18.88 19.96 -1.38
N SER A 354 19.78 20.72 -0.75
CA SER A 354 20.98 20.16 -0.14
C SER A 354 20.60 19.47 1.17
N VAL A 355 21.29 18.39 1.52
CA VAL A 355 21.09 17.70 2.81
C VAL A 355 22.42 17.53 3.52
N LYS A 356 22.45 17.88 4.81
CA LYS A 356 23.54 17.54 5.73
C LYS A 356 23.10 16.45 6.71
N VAL A 357 24.00 15.54 7.01
CA VAL A 357 23.89 14.56 8.10
C VAL A 357 25.11 14.73 8.99
N ASN A 358 24.94 15.08 10.27
CA ASN A 358 26.07 15.34 11.20
C ASN A 358 27.10 16.31 10.56
N ASP A 359 26.60 17.44 10.05
CA ASP A 359 27.26 18.46 9.22
C ASP A 359 27.90 18.03 7.88
N LYS A 360 28.09 16.73 7.63
CA LYS A 360 28.54 16.18 6.35
C LYS A 360 27.53 16.48 5.24
N LEU A 361 27.94 17.20 4.20
CA LEU A 361 27.11 17.44 3.02
C LEU A 361 26.97 16.14 2.21
N MET A 362 25.72 15.71 2.02
CA MET A 362 25.40 14.45 1.36
C MET A 362 25.32 14.58 -0.16
N LYS A 363 25.58 13.46 -0.84
CA LYS A 363 25.35 13.27 -2.27
C LYS A 363 24.55 11.99 -2.46
N PHE A 364 23.57 12.05 -3.35
CA PHE A 364 22.66 10.94 -3.63
C PHE A 364 22.66 10.62 -5.12
N ASP A 365 22.16 9.45 -5.48
CA ASP A 365 21.87 9.06 -6.87
C ASP A 365 20.56 9.66 -7.38
N GLU A 366 19.54 9.74 -6.51
CA GLU A 366 18.31 10.51 -6.70
C GLU A 366 18.32 11.73 -5.76
N SER A 367 18.16 12.94 -6.30
CA SER A 367 18.25 14.17 -5.51
C SER A 367 17.17 14.27 -4.43
N ALA A 368 17.56 14.70 -3.23
CA ALA A 368 16.61 15.18 -2.23
C ALA A 368 15.85 16.41 -2.74
N PHE A 369 14.59 16.57 -2.33
CA PHE A 369 13.74 17.68 -2.76
C PHE A 369 12.80 18.17 -1.65
N ILE A 370 12.30 19.39 -1.78
CA ILE A 370 11.19 19.92 -0.99
C ILE A 370 9.96 20.12 -1.88
N THR A 371 8.79 19.71 -1.38
CA THR A 371 7.48 20.02 -1.97
C THR A 371 6.42 20.00 -0.87
N ASN A 372 5.32 20.74 -1.02
CA ASN A 372 4.29 20.88 0.02
C ASN A 372 4.86 21.24 1.41
N ASN A 373 5.95 22.01 1.44
CA ASN A 373 6.76 22.36 2.63
C ASN A 373 7.30 21.14 3.41
N ARG A 374 7.55 20.01 2.75
CA ARG A 374 8.17 18.80 3.33
C ARG A 374 9.39 18.39 2.51
N THR A 375 10.52 18.27 3.19
CA THR A 375 11.78 17.79 2.63
C THR A 375 11.77 16.27 2.57
N TYR A 376 11.91 15.73 1.36
CA TYR A 376 12.01 14.32 1.04
C TYR A 376 13.44 13.95 0.69
N VAL A 377 13.92 12.84 1.26
CA VAL A 377 15.31 12.36 1.15
C VAL A 377 15.33 10.87 0.79
N PRO A 378 16.30 10.39 -0.01
CA PRO A 378 16.42 8.96 -0.30
C PRO A 378 16.72 8.16 0.97
N ILE A 379 15.96 7.11 1.25
CA ILE A 379 16.04 6.38 2.52
C ILE A 379 17.47 5.94 2.86
N ARG A 380 18.11 5.14 1.98
CA ARG A 380 19.44 4.56 2.24
C ARG A 380 20.48 5.62 2.55
N GLY A 381 20.55 6.66 1.72
CA GLY A 381 21.56 7.72 1.83
C GLY A 381 21.50 8.55 3.12
N ILE A 382 20.44 8.47 3.93
CA ILE A 382 20.39 9.07 5.27
C ILE A 382 20.52 7.99 6.35
N PHE A 383 19.77 6.90 6.24
CA PHE A 383 19.75 5.85 7.26
C PHE A 383 21.12 5.15 7.39
N GLU A 384 21.78 4.85 6.28
CA GLU A 384 23.10 4.19 6.27
C GLU A 384 24.22 5.13 6.76
N GLU A 385 24.04 6.46 6.66
CA GLU A 385 24.95 7.46 7.25
C GLU A 385 24.69 7.69 8.76
N LEU A 386 23.51 7.28 9.27
CA LEU A 386 23.13 7.33 10.68
C LEU A 386 23.34 5.97 11.40
N ASP A 387 24.33 5.21 10.91
CA ASP A 387 24.72 3.85 11.36
C ASP A 387 23.54 2.83 11.37
N MET A 388 22.53 3.03 10.53
CA MET A 388 21.36 2.14 10.46
C MET A 388 21.47 1.13 9.33
N THR A 389 21.13 -0.12 9.63
CA THR A 389 20.88 -1.14 8.61
C THR A 389 19.46 -0.99 8.07
N VAL A 390 19.27 -1.05 6.74
CA VAL A 390 17.96 -0.90 6.08
C VAL A 390 17.62 -2.17 5.31
N SER A 391 16.44 -2.73 5.61
CA SER A 391 15.90 -3.92 4.95
C SER A 391 14.46 -3.69 4.45
N TYR A 392 14.03 -4.49 3.47
CA TYR A 392 12.70 -4.43 2.88
C TYR A 392 12.11 -5.84 2.77
N ASN A 393 10.90 -6.02 3.29
CA ASN A 393 10.14 -7.24 3.21
C ASN A 393 9.15 -7.16 2.03
N ALA A 394 9.53 -7.80 0.92
CA ALA A 394 8.74 -7.81 -0.31
C ALA A 394 7.33 -8.40 -0.14
N ASN A 395 7.13 -9.31 0.82
CA ASN A 395 5.83 -9.97 1.04
C ASN A 395 4.85 -9.09 1.81
N THR A 396 5.34 -8.15 2.64
CA THR A 396 4.48 -7.30 3.49
C THR A 396 4.52 -5.82 3.10
N GLY A 397 5.37 -5.44 2.14
CA GLY A 397 5.63 -4.05 1.76
C GLY A 397 6.32 -3.23 2.86
N GLU A 398 6.91 -3.88 3.85
CA GLU A 398 7.45 -3.25 5.05
C GLU A 398 8.94 -2.93 4.92
N ILE A 399 9.29 -1.72 5.32
CA ILE A 399 10.66 -1.24 5.45
C ILE A 399 11.00 -1.29 6.93
N ILE A 400 12.13 -1.92 7.26
CA ILE A 400 12.64 -2.05 8.62
C ILE A 400 14.05 -1.46 8.63
N ALA A 401 14.25 -0.42 9.44
CA ALA A 401 15.56 0.21 9.64
C ALA A 401 15.96 0.14 11.12
N SER A 402 17.15 -0.38 11.41
CA SER A 402 17.58 -0.68 12.80
C SER A 402 19.00 -0.20 13.11
N ARG A 403 19.17 0.37 14.31
CA ARG A 403 20.47 0.75 14.91
C ARG A 403 20.45 0.46 16.40
N TRP A 404 21.49 -0.20 16.90
CA TRP A 404 21.70 -0.50 18.33
C TRP A 404 20.40 -0.90 19.07
N ASP A 405 19.90 -0.09 19.98
CA ASP A 405 18.71 -0.30 20.80
C ASP A 405 17.37 0.00 20.09
N ARG A 406 17.36 0.41 18.82
CA ARG A 406 16.19 0.99 18.12
C ARG A 406 15.89 0.33 16.77
N THR A 407 14.61 0.11 16.50
CA THR A 407 14.08 -0.39 15.22
C THR A 407 12.86 0.42 14.77
N VAL A 408 12.89 0.89 13.52
CA VAL A 408 11.84 1.70 12.89
C VAL A 408 11.19 0.88 11.76
N LYS A 409 9.89 0.60 11.87
CA LYS A 409 9.09 -0.19 10.90
C LYS A 409 8.03 0.69 10.25
N PHE A 410 7.98 0.73 8.92
CA PHE A 410 7.04 1.58 8.18
C PHE A 410 6.78 1.08 6.75
N LYS A 411 5.84 1.71 6.04
CA LYS A 411 5.47 1.36 4.66
C LYS A 411 5.35 2.60 3.78
N VAL A 412 5.63 2.46 2.48
CA VAL A 412 5.35 3.48 1.47
C VAL A 412 3.84 3.76 1.46
N GLY A 413 3.45 5.03 1.40
CA GLY A 413 2.04 5.46 1.48
C GLY A 413 1.43 5.44 2.90
N SER A 414 2.13 4.91 3.91
CA SER A 414 1.70 5.00 5.32
C SER A 414 2.09 6.35 5.92
N THR A 415 1.16 6.96 6.68
CA THR A 415 1.43 8.10 7.56
C THR A 415 1.79 7.66 8.99
N THR A 416 2.03 6.38 9.25
CA THR A 416 2.48 5.87 10.54
C THR A 416 3.70 4.95 10.43
N ALA A 417 4.50 4.94 11.50
CA ALA A 417 5.62 4.03 11.73
C ALA A 417 5.61 3.54 13.18
N ILE A 418 6.19 2.37 13.42
CA ILE A 418 6.43 1.81 14.75
C ILE A 418 7.91 1.98 15.08
N VAL A 419 8.22 2.60 16.20
CA VAL A 419 9.58 2.68 16.77
C VAL A 419 9.63 1.81 18.01
N GLU A 420 10.41 0.73 17.94
CA GLU A 420 10.69 -0.20 19.03
C GLU A 420 12.05 0.11 19.63
N ASN A 421 12.15 0.10 20.96
CA ASN A 421 13.41 0.19 21.68
C ASN A 421 13.41 -0.60 23.00
N ALA A 422 14.50 -0.53 23.76
CA ALA A 422 14.66 -1.22 25.04
C ALA A 422 13.65 -0.82 26.15
N THR A 423 12.91 0.29 25.99
CA THR A 423 11.88 0.73 26.95
C THR A 423 10.43 0.52 26.46
N GLY A 424 10.22 0.09 25.21
CA GLY A 424 8.91 -0.30 24.71
C GLY A 424 8.75 -0.14 23.20
N SER A 425 7.49 -0.05 22.74
CA SER A 425 7.13 0.23 21.35
C SER A 425 6.20 1.43 21.27
N LYS A 426 6.47 2.33 20.32
CA LYS A 426 5.77 3.61 20.14
C LYS A 426 5.40 3.81 18.68
N THR A 427 4.12 3.98 18.40
CA THR A 427 3.67 4.47 17.08
C THR A 427 3.95 5.96 16.96
N ILE A 428 4.54 6.37 15.84
CA ILE A 428 4.69 7.78 15.44
C ILE A 428 3.82 8.02 14.20
N THR A 429 3.16 9.17 14.15
CA THR A 429 2.27 9.59 13.06
C THR A 429 2.83 10.84 12.40
N PHE A 430 2.80 10.88 11.07
CA PHE A 430 3.36 11.93 10.23
C PHE A 430 2.26 12.63 9.41
N ASP A 431 2.49 13.89 9.07
CA ASP A 431 1.59 14.67 8.21
C ASP A 431 1.71 14.34 6.72
N THR A 432 2.73 13.57 6.34
CA THR A 432 2.96 13.14 4.96
C THR A 432 3.65 11.78 4.93
N ALA A 433 3.30 10.94 3.96
CA ALA A 433 3.79 9.57 3.85
C ALA A 433 5.09 9.49 3.03
N PRO A 434 5.97 8.49 3.30
CA PRO A 434 7.04 8.11 2.38
C PRO A 434 6.47 7.70 1.02
N THR A 435 7.17 8.10 -0.05
CA THR A 435 6.74 7.94 -1.44
C THR A 435 7.84 7.30 -2.29
N VAL A 436 7.57 7.04 -3.57
CA VAL A 436 8.59 6.59 -4.54
C VAL A 436 8.75 7.62 -5.64
N ASN A 437 9.96 8.17 -5.78
CA ASN A 437 10.36 9.02 -6.91
C ASN A 437 11.41 8.28 -7.74
N ASN A 438 11.25 8.19 -9.06
CA ASN A 438 12.21 7.54 -9.98
C ASN A 438 12.68 6.12 -9.57
N GLY A 439 11.86 5.34 -8.84
CA GLY A 439 12.24 4.02 -8.34
C GLY A 439 13.12 4.03 -7.07
N ARG A 440 13.21 5.17 -6.37
CA ARG A 440 13.80 5.32 -5.04
C ARG A 440 12.73 5.67 -4.00
N THR A 441 12.81 5.03 -2.85
CA THR A 441 11.96 5.37 -1.71
C THR A 441 12.44 6.67 -1.06
N MET A 442 11.58 7.67 -1.09
CA MET A 442 11.81 9.01 -0.54
C MET A 442 11.02 9.16 0.76
N VAL A 443 11.73 9.45 1.84
CA VAL A 443 11.21 9.56 3.22
C VAL A 443 11.25 11.03 3.63
N PRO A 444 10.27 11.55 4.41
CA PRO A 444 10.37 12.92 4.94
C PRO A 444 11.55 13.05 5.91
N LEU A 445 12.40 14.09 5.82
CA LEU A 445 13.55 14.20 6.74
C LEU A 445 13.13 14.31 8.22
N ARG A 446 11.98 14.97 8.49
CA ARG A 446 11.39 15.04 9.84
C ARG A 446 11.02 13.67 10.41
N PHE A 447 10.54 12.73 9.59
CA PHE A 447 10.29 11.35 10.01
C PHE A 447 11.56 10.72 10.60
N ILE A 448 12.72 11.00 10.00
CA ILE A 448 14.02 10.46 10.42
C ILE A 448 14.45 11.10 11.74
N GLY A 449 14.29 12.42 11.89
CA GLY A 449 14.53 13.11 13.17
C GLY A 449 13.65 12.57 14.30
N ASP A 450 12.33 12.55 14.10
CA ASP A 450 11.34 12.15 15.10
C ASP A 450 11.47 10.66 15.51
N ALA A 451 11.89 9.78 14.59
CA ALA A 451 12.09 8.36 14.85
C ALA A 451 13.44 8.02 15.51
N LEU A 452 14.45 8.89 15.39
CA LEU A 452 15.82 8.64 15.88
C LEU A 452 16.24 9.56 17.03
N GLU A 453 15.37 10.49 17.45
CA GLU A 453 15.67 11.58 18.40
C GLU A 453 16.80 12.52 17.90
N GLY A 454 16.87 12.68 16.57
CA GLY A 454 17.78 13.60 15.88
C GLY A 454 17.16 14.97 15.66
N GLU A 455 17.96 16.03 15.80
CA GLU A 455 17.52 17.41 15.55
C GLU A 455 17.48 17.69 14.04
N VAL A 456 16.37 18.26 13.54
CA VAL A 456 16.22 18.62 12.12
C VAL A 456 16.09 20.14 11.96
N LYS A 457 17.01 20.73 11.20
CA LYS A 457 17.13 22.17 10.92
C LYS A 457 16.91 22.46 9.43
N TRP A 458 16.49 23.69 9.12
CA TRP A 458 16.29 24.18 7.75
C TRP A 458 16.94 25.56 7.58
N ASP A 459 17.81 25.70 6.58
CA ASP A 459 18.33 26.97 6.11
C ASP A 459 17.65 27.35 4.79
N ASN A 460 16.79 28.36 4.88
CA ASN A 460 16.01 28.89 3.76
C ASN A 460 16.85 29.74 2.78
N SER A 461 18.07 30.14 3.15
CA SER A 461 18.97 30.92 2.29
C SER A 461 19.75 30.04 1.32
N THR A 462 20.11 28.83 1.73
CA THR A 462 20.85 27.85 0.90
C THR A 462 20.00 26.67 0.40
N TYR A 463 18.73 26.59 0.80
CA TYR A 463 17.87 25.41 0.60
C TYR A 463 18.54 24.13 1.14
N THR A 464 19.15 24.24 2.32
CA THR A 464 19.79 23.11 3.01
C THR A 464 18.92 22.63 4.17
N ALA A 465 18.60 21.35 4.16
CA ALA A 465 18.07 20.67 5.35
C ALA A 465 19.21 19.95 6.07
N SER A 466 19.29 20.06 7.39
CA SER A 466 20.27 19.34 8.21
C SER A 466 19.57 18.40 9.16
N ILE A 467 20.10 17.19 9.33
CA ILE A 467 19.80 16.32 10.47
C ILE A 467 21.09 16.09 11.28
N THR A 468 20.99 16.28 12.59
CA THR A 468 22.08 16.01 13.55
C THR A 468 21.60 14.94 14.51
N ASP A 469 22.31 13.82 14.55
CA ASP A 469 22.05 12.74 15.49
C ASP A 469 22.68 13.05 16.84
N THR A 470 21.82 13.47 17.76
CA THR A 470 22.22 13.91 19.10
C THR A 470 22.97 12.83 19.88
N PHE A 471 22.69 11.54 19.63
CA PHE A 471 23.35 10.43 20.31
C PHE A 471 24.83 10.26 19.93
N VAL A 472 25.18 10.54 18.67
CA VAL A 472 26.54 10.50 18.16
C VAL A 472 27.34 11.73 18.63
N GLU A 473 26.74 12.92 18.58
CA GLU A 473 27.47 14.18 18.84
C GLU A 473 27.91 14.36 20.29
N VAL A 474 27.05 14.04 21.30
CA VAL A 474 27.49 14.05 22.71
C VAL A 474 28.27 12.79 23.13
N GLY A 475 28.62 11.91 22.19
CA GLY A 475 29.51 10.76 22.42
C GLY A 475 29.03 9.74 23.45
N LYS A 476 27.74 9.76 23.81
CA LYS A 476 27.19 8.98 24.94
C LYS A 476 27.08 7.49 24.65
N ILE A 477 26.87 7.11 23.40
CA ILE A 477 27.01 5.73 22.95
C ILE A 477 27.72 5.74 21.60
N LYS A 478 28.95 5.21 21.57
CA LYS A 478 29.59 4.74 20.35
C LYS A 478 29.57 3.21 20.39
N ASN A 479 28.93 2.57 19.43
CA ASN A 479 29.07 1.12 19.23
C ASN A 479 30.54 0.83 18.85
N PRO A 480 31.32 0.13 19.70
CA PRO A 480 32.66 -0.24 19.33
C PRO A 480 32.58 -1.48 18.45
N ASN A 481 32.71 -1.28 17.14
CA ASN A 481 33.26 -2.30 16.28
C ASN A 481 34.80 -2.18 16.39
N PRO A 482 35.52 -3.12 17.01
CA PRO A 482 35.10 -4.46 17.43
C PRO A 482 34.55 -4.57 18.87
N ILE A 483 33.61 -5.50 19.07
CA ILE A 483 33.14 -5.92 20.40
C ILE A 483 34.25 -6.74 21.08
N ASN A 484 34.46 -6.53 22.37
CA ASN A 484 35.42 -7.32 23.13
C ASN A 484 34.78 -8.66 23.56
N VAL A 485 35.55 -9.75 23.48
CA VAL A 485 35.15 -11.05 24.02
C VAL A 485 36.27 -11.58 24.91
N TYR A 486 35.92 -12.04 26.10
CA TYR A 486 36.82 -12.60 27.09
C TYR A 486 36.41 -14.05 27.38
N VAL A 487 37.39 -14.95 27.42
CA VAL A 487 37.20 -16.36 27.81
C VAL A 487 38.12 -16.62 28.99
N ASN A 488 37.58 -17.02 30.14
CA ASN A 488 38.31 -17.16 31.42
C ASN A 488 39.13 -15.90 31.75
N ASN A 489 38.53 -14.72 31.51
CA ASN A 489 39.12 -13.39 31.64
C ASN A 489 40.28 -13.06 30.67
N GLU A 490 40.68 -13.96 29.77
CA GLU A 490 41.62 -13.65 28.68
C GLU A 490 40.90 -13.04 27.48
N LYS A 491 41.37 -11.88 27.02
CA LYS A 491 40.81 -11.19 25.85
C LYS A 491 41.09 -11.97 24.56
N GLN A 492 40.02 -12.37 23.88
CA GLN A 492 40.10 -13.04 22.60
C GLN A 492 40.20 -12.05 21.44
N SER A 493 40.86 -12.50 20.37
CA SER A 493 40.99 -11.78 19.10
C SER A 493 40.49 -12.68 17.99
N PHE A 494 39.67 -12.12 17.10
CA PHE A 494 39.04 -12.82 15.98
C PHE A 494 39.24 -12.02 14.69
N ASN A 495 39.29 -12.72 13.56
CA ASN A 495 39.24 -12.11 12.24
C ASN A 495 38.12 -12.79 11.42
N PRO A 496 37.06 -12.07 11.00
CA PRO A 496 36.72 -10.70 11.40
C PRO A 496 36.45 -10.65 12.91
N ALA A 497 36.47 -9.45 13.48
CA ALA A 497 36.25 -9.29 14.91
C ALA A 497 34.79 -9.57 15.33
N ALA A 498 34.56 -9.73 16.63
CA ALA A 498 33.20 -9.88 17.16
C ALA A 498 32.39 -8.60 16.95
N GLN A 499 31.10 -8.76 16.62
CA GLN A 499 30.21 -7.66 16.24
C GLN A 499 28.80 -7.90 16.80
N MET A 500 28.07 -6.83 17.11
CA MET A 500 26.69 -6.92 17.55
C MET A 500 25.73 -6.67 16.38
N PHE A 501 24.83 -7.61 16.12
CA PHE A 501 23.77 -7.46 15.11
C PHE A 501 22.39 -7.63 15.75
N GLY A 502 21.42 -6.84 15.30
CA GLY A 502 20.05 -6.86 15.87
C GLY A 502 19.92 -6.24 17.26
N GLY A 503 20.94 -5.52 17.75
CA GLY A 503 20.90 -4.75 19.01
C GLY A 503 21.13 -5.53 20.29
N ASP A 504 20.83 -6.83 20.30
CA ASP A 504 20.87 -7.69 21.48
C ASP A 504 21.88 -8.85 21.39
N THR A 505 22.36 -9.16 20.19
CA THR A 505 23.08 -10.42 19.92
C THR A 505 24.51 -10.12 19.49
N VAL A 506 25.49 -10.54 20.30
CA VAL A 506 26.90 -10.58 19.90
C VAL A 506 27.14 -11.80 19.00
N TYR A 507 27.79 -11.59 17.87
CA TYR A 507 28.20 -12.62 16.92
C TYR A 507 29.73 -12.74 16.87
N VAL A 508 30.21 -13.96 16.68
CA VAL A 508 31.63 -14.31 16.48
C VAL A 508 31.81 -15.17 15.23
N PRO A 509 33.00 -15.20 14.59
CA PRO A 509 33.26 -16.14 13.51
C PRO A 509 33.31 -17.56 14.06
N LEU A 510 32.45 -18.43 13.51
CA LEU A 510 32.16 -19.77 14.04
C LEU A 510 33.43 -20.60 14.25
N ARG A 511 34.26 -20.73 13.21
CA ARG A 511 35.53 -21.47 13.27
C ARG A 511 36.46 -20.91 14.35
N ALA A 512 36.73 -19.60 14.29
CA ALA A 512 37.71 -18.96 15.16
C ALA A 512 37.31 -19.03 16.64
N PHE A 513 36.01 -18.94 16.96
CA PHE A 513 35.52 -19.15 18.31
C PHE A 513 35.73 -20.58 18.80
N PHE A 514 35.31 -21.58 18.01
CA PHE A 514 35.40 -22.98 18.41
C PHE A 514 36.86 -23.45 18.55
N GLU A 515 37.74 -23.05 17.63
CA GLU A 515 39.17 -23.36 17.72
C GLU A 515 39.82 -22.69 18.94
N LYS A 516 39.40 -21.47 19.31
CA LYS A 516 39.86 -20.78 20.53
C LYS A 516 39.45 -21.47 21.83
N ILE A 517 38.26 -22.06 21.90
CA ILE A 517 37.86 -22.87 23.07
C ILE A 517 38.41 -24.31 23.02
N GLY A 518 39.26 -24.66 22.05
CA GLY A 518 39.88 -25.98 21.93
C GLY A 518 39.01 -27.05 21.29
N ALA A 519 38.03 -26.67 20.46
CA ALA A 519 37.23 -27.59 19.65
C ALA A 519 37.79 -27.71 18.23
N LYS A 520 37.77 -28.93 17.67
CA LYS A 520 38.11 -29.18 16.25
C LYS A 520 36.87 -28.92 15.39
N VAL A 521 37.01 -28.11 14.34
CA VAL A 521 35.88 -27.73 13.45
C VAL A 521 36.06 -28.26 12.02
N THR A 522 35.11 -29.08 11.58
CA THR A 522 34.93 -29.50 10.19
C THR A 522 33.68 -28.87 9.58
N TYR A 523 33.64 -28.75 8.26
CA TYR A 523 32.51 -28.25 7.48
C TYR A 523 32.23 -29.24 6.35
N ASP A 524 30.95 -29.49 6.10
CA ASP A 524 30.44 -30.23 4.94
C ASP A 524 29.21 -29.48 4.42
N ASN A 525 29.32 -28.90 3.22
CA ASN A 525 28.29 -28.04 2.61
C ASN A 525 27.74 -26.98 3.60
N TYR A 526 26.47 -27.10 3.99
CA TYR A 526 25.77 -26.19 4.90
C TYR A 526 25.78 -26.65 6.37
N VAL A 527 26.67 -27.60 6.72
CA VAL A 527 26.78 -28.16 8.06
C VAL A 527 28.18 -27.92 8.62
N ALA A 528 28.27 -27.29 9.79
CA ALA A 528 29.51 -27.23 10.57
C ALA A 528 29.43 -28.20 11.76
N THR A 529 30.51 -28.95 12.00
CA THR A 529 30.63 -29.86 13.15
C THR A 529 31.80 -29.42 14.01
N ALA A 530 31.57 -29.19 15.30
CA ALA A 530 32.57 -28.82 16.29
C ALA A 530 32.64 -29.90 17.39
N VAL A 531 33.84 -30.43 17.64
CA VAL A 531 34.08 -31.52 18.61
C VAL A 531 35.11 -31.12 19.65
N LYS A 532 34.78 -31.25 20.94
CA LYS A 532 35.68 -31.06 22.08
C LYS A 532 35.35 -32.07 23.18
N ASN A 533 36.36 -32.84 23.61
CA ASN A 533 36.19 -33.94 24.58
C ASN A 533 35.04 -34.86 24.13
N ASN A 534 34.11 -35.20 25.03
CA ASN A 534 32.92 -36.00 24.70
C ASN A 534 31.76 -35.19 24.10
N THR A 535 31.93 -33.87 23.86
CA THR A 535 30.87 -33.02 23.31
C THR A 535 31.04 -32.83 21.80
N THR A 536 30.01 -33.25 21.06
CA THR A 536 29.87 -33.02 19.61
C THR A 536 28.68 -32.10 19.36
N MET A 537 28.96 -30.98 18.70
CA MET A 537 27.95 -30.05 18.19
C MET A 537 27.90 -30.12 16.67
N VAL A 538 26.70 -30.25 16.10
CA VAL A 538 26.43 -30.19 14.66
C VAL A 538 25.47 -29.02 14.41
N ILE A 539 25.81 -28.13 13.50
CA ILE A 539 25.08 -26.90 13.18
C ILE A 539 24.68 -26.96 11.71
N ASP A 540 23.37 -26.97 11.44
CA ASP A 540 22.79 -26.93 10.09
C ASP A 540 22.30 -25.51 9.78
N PHE A 541 22.97 -24.82 8.86
CA PHE A 541 22.69 -23.44 8.51
C PHE A 541 21.39 -23.26 7.70
N ASN A 542 20.95 -24.30 6.98
CA ASN A 542 19.73 -24.25 6.19
C ASN A 542 18.48 -24.44 7.08
N ASN A 543 18.51 -25.45 7.94
CA ASN A 543 17.38 -25.81 8.80
C ASN A 543 17.35 -25.04 10.14
N ARG A 544 18.37 -24.23 10.45
CA ARG A 544 18.54 -23.50 11.72
C ARG A 544 18.56 -24.43 12.95
N LEU A 545 19.02 -25.66 12.76
CA LEU A 545 19.10 -26.67 13.81
C LEU A 545 20.53 -26.77 14.35
N VAL A 546 20.64 -26.81 15.67
CA VAL A 546 21.87 -27.20 16.37
C VAL A 546 21.59 -28.51 17.10
N LYS A 547 22.46 -29.49 16.99
CA LYS A 547 22.41 -30.74 17.74
C LYS A 547 23.64 -30.83 18.63
N VAL A 548 23.43 -31.03 19.93
CA VAL A 548 24.50 -31.20 20.92
C VAL A 548 24.31 -32.56 21.57
N ASN A 549 25.28 -33.46 21.38
CA ASN A 549 25.24 -34.83 21.91
C ASN A 549 23.90 -35.55 21.61
N GLY A 550 23.38 -35.35 20.39
CA GLY A 550 22.09 -35.88 19.91
C GLY A 550 20.85 -35.03 20.26
N LYS A 551 20.89 -34.21 21.32
CA LYS A 551 19.77 -33.33 21.70
C LYS A 551 19.68 -32.16 20.72
N THR A 552 18.49 -31.91 20.18
CA THR A 552 18.25 -30.84 19.20
C THR A 552 17.78 -29.54 19.88
N MET A 553 18.25 -28.40 19.40
CA MET A 553 17.87 -27.03 19.78
C MET A 553 17.84 -26.13 18.54
N TYR A 554 17.13 -24.99 18.61
CA TYR A 554 16.85 -24.14 17.45
C TYR A 554 17.60 -22.79 17.52
N LEU A 555 18.13 -22.33 16.39
CA LEU A 555 18.72 -20.99 16.23
C LEU A 555 17.61 -19.92 16.17
N ASN A 556 17.30 -19.33 17.34
CA ASN A 556 16.34 -18.23 17.47
C ASN A 556 16.78 -16.92 16.75
N LYS A 557 18.06 -16.82 16.39
CA LYS A 557 18.65 -15.79 15.55
C LYS A 557 19.44 -16.49 14.42
N PRO A 558 19.35 -16.07 13.16
CA PRO A 558 20.02 -16.75 12.04
C PRO A 558 21.55 -16.57 12.10
N THR A 559 22.30 -17.51 11.52
CA THR A 559 23.71 -17.28 11.19
C THR A 559 23.83 -16.27 10.06
N LEU A 560 24.86 -15.42 10.11
CA LEU A 560 25.12 -14.38 9.11
C LEU A 560 26.39 -14.73 8.32
N LEU A 561 26.48 -14.29 7.05
CA LEU A 561 27.70 -14.39 6.24
C LEU A 561 28.29 -12.99 6.10
N VAL A 562 29.52 -12.80 6.59
CA VAL A 562 30.21 -11.50 6.60
C VAL A 562 31.63 -11.69 6.06
N ASN A 563 31.91 -11.12 4.89
CA ASN A 563 33.22 -11.24 4.20
C ASN A 563 33.69 -12.71 4.07
N ASP A 564 32.78 -13.60 3.68
CA ASP A 564 32.95 -15.07 3.59
C ASP A 564 33.10 -15.84 4.92
N TYR A 565 33.00 -15.18 6.07
CA TYR A 565 32.97 -15.83 7.38
C TYR A 565 31.54 -16.08 7.87
N THR A 566 31.27 -17.32 8.32
CA THR A 566 30.05 -17.65 9.06
C THR A 566 30.10 -17.03 10.46
N MET A 567 29.27 -16.03 10.70
CA MET A 567 29.08 -15.39 11.99
C MET A 567 27.89 -16.03 12.71
N ILE A 568 28.05 -16.35 14.00
CA ILE A 568 27.07 -17.11 14.80
C ILE A 568 26.84 -16.47 16.18
N PRO A 569 25.61 -16.52 16.77
CA PRO A 569 25.33 -15.95 18.09
C PRO A 569 26.18 -16.57 19.21
N LEU A 570 26.98 -15.71 19.88
CA LEU A 570 27.96 -16.09 20.89
C LEU A 570 27.34 -16.75 22.13
N ARG A 571 26.17 -16.26 22.56
CA ARG A 571 25.45 -16.79 23.72
C ARG A 571 25.05 -18.25 23.51
N LEU A 572 24.32 -18.52 22.42
CA LEU A 572 23.75 -19.83 22.09
C LEU A 572 24.81 -20.93 22.03
N ILE A 573 25.96 -20.66 21.38
CA ILE A 573 27.04 -21.65 21.25
C ILE A 573 27.83 -21.87 22.54
N SER A 574 27.87 -20.88 23.44
CA SER A 574 28.59 -21.00 24.72
C SER A 574 27.75 -21.77 25.74
N GLU A 575 26.47 -21.40 25.89
CA GLU A 575 25.51 -22.08 26.76
C GLU A 575 25.33 -23.56 26.36
N ALA A 576 25.38 -23.84 25.05
CA ALA A 576 25.36 -25.20 24.49
C ALA A 576 26.59 -26.06 24.83
N PHE A 577 27.72 -25.46 25.23
CA PHE A 577 28.87 -26.17 25.82
C PHE A 577 28.89 -26.13 27.36
N GLY A 578 27.83 -25.61 27.99
CA GLY A 578 27.72 -25.46 29.43
C GLY A 578 28.46 -24.25 30.01
N TYR A 579 28.80 -23.26 29.17
CA TYR A 579 29.52 -22.04 29.60
C TYR A 579 28.54 -20.90 29.88
N GLU A 580 28.79 -20.17 30.96
CA GLU A 580 28.01 -18.97 31.30
C GLU A 580 28.50 -17.77 30.48
N VAL A 581 27.57 -16.96 29.95
CA VAL A 581 27.90 -15.74 29.19
C VAL A 581 27.30 -14.51 29.86
N ASN A 582 28.18 -13.65 30.37
CA ASN A 582 27.86 -12.36 30.97
C ASN A 582 28.21 -11.20 30.02
N TRP A 583 27.50 -10.07 30.16
CA TRP A 583 27.64 -8.90 29.29
C TRP A 583 27.88 -7.63 30.11
N SER A 584 28.97 -6.92 29.85
CA SER A 584 29.23 -5.58 30.39
C SER A 584 28.85 -4.53 29.35
N GLN A 585 27.72 -3.86 29.57
CA GLN A 585 27.27 -2.72 28.75
C GLN A 585 28.24 -1.52 28.84
N ALA A 586 28.98 -1.40 29.94
CA ALA A 586 29.93 -0.32 30.15
C ALA A 586 31.26 -0.53 29.39
N GLU A 587 31.73 -1.77 29.31
CA GLU A 587 32.99 -2.13 28.63
C GLU A 587 32.78 -2.61 27.18
N TRP A 588 31.53 -2.81 26.76
CA TRP A 588 31.13 -3.45 25.49
C TRP A 588 31.83 -4.81 25.31
N SER A 589 31.69 -5.63 26.34
CA SER A 589 32.45 -6.86 26.53
C SER A 589 31.55 -8.03 26.90
N ALA A 590 31.68 -9.15 26.18
CA ALA A 590 31.12 -10.43 26.56
C ALA A 590 32.17 -11.27 27.32
N TYR A 591 31.80 -11.81 28.48
CA TYR A 591 32.67 -12.65 29.32
C TYR A 591 32.10 -14.06 29.35
N ILE A 592 32.94 -15.04 29.05
CA ILE A 592 32.58 -16.45 28.97
C ILE A 592 33.41 -17.19 30.00
N GLN A 593 32.75 -17.82 30.97
CA GLN A 593 33.41 -18.63 31.97
C GLN A 593 33.28 -20.11 31.59
N VAL A 594 34.44 -20.73 31.32
CA VAL A 594 34.61 -22.15 31.03
C VAL A 594 35.03 -22.83 32.33
N PRO A 595 34.18 -23.69 32.93
CA PRO A 595 34.52 -24.40 34.17
C PRO A 595 35.84 -25.15 34.06
N ALA A 596 36.66 -25.10 35.12
CA ALA A 596 37.98 -25.72 35.14
C ALA A 596 37.92 -27.25 35.00
N ASP A 597 36.89 -27.88 35.59
CA ASP A 597 36.79 -29.32 35.70
C ASP A 597 35.96 -29.98 34.60
N VAL A 598 36.65 -30.30 33.50
CA VAL A 598 36.32 -31.49 32.68
C VAL A 598 37.38 -32.58 32.90
N GLN A 599 38.04 -32.57 34.07
CA GLN A 599 39.00 -33.59 34.52
C GLN A 599 38.87 -33.95 36.02
N GLN A 600 37.64 -34.17 36.53
CA GLN A 600 37.45 -35.04 37.70
C GLN A 600 35.97 -35.49 37.91
N GLN A 601 35.61 -36.63 37.32
CA GLN A 601 34.52 -37.49 37.82
C GLN A 601 34.84 -38.97 37.59
N LYS A 602 35.79 -39.51 38.37
CA LYS A 602 35.92 -40.96 38.61
C LYS A 602 36.63 -41.30 39.93
N SER A 603 36.20 -40.68 41.04
CA SER A 603 36.56 -41.06 42.41
C SER A 603 35.54 -40.51 43.42
N GLU A 604 34.37 -41.14 43.59
CA GLU A 604 33.60 -41.16 44.86
C GLU A 604 32.35 -42.08 44.81
N VAL A 605 32.58 -43.34 44.48
CA VAL A 605 31.83 -44.50 45.00
C VAL A 605 32.94 -45.56 45.16
N THR A 606 33.24 -46.13 46.33
CA THR A 606 32.40 -46.54 47.47
C THR A 606 33.20 -46.52 48.78
N GLN A 607 32.60 -46.15 49.93
CA GLN A 607 32.83 -46.86 51.22
C GLN A 607 31.91 -46.44 52.39
N GLN A 608 30.72 -47.04 52.41
CA GLN A 608 29.92 -47.56 53.53
C GLN A 608 28.64 -48.11 52.85
N GLU A 609 28.13 -49.29 53.16
CA GLU A 609 28.07 -49.96 54.47
C GLU A 609 28.95 -51.24 54.62
N THR A 610 28.83 -51.83 55.82
CA THR A 610 29.30 -53.13 56.31
C THR A 610 28.78 -54.33 55.48
N GLU A 611 29.28 -55.58 55.62
CA GLU A 611 30.00 -56.23 56.73
C GLU A 611 30.93 -57.40 56.27
N GLN A 612 31.56 -58.08 57.24
CA GLN A 612 32.46 -59.25 57.11
C GLN A 612 31.73 -60.58 57.47
N PRO A 613 32.33 -61.80 57.44
CA PRO A 613 33.58 -62.30 56.81
C PRO A 613 33.43 -63.69 56.11
N THR A 614 34.57 -64.34 55.79
CA THR A 614 34.77 -65.82 55.55
C THR A 614 34.32 -66.38 54.16
N ASP A 615 34.99 -67.36 53.54
CA ASP A 615 36.26 -68.05 53.88
C ASP A 615 36.99 -68.68 52.65
N VAL A 616 38.23 -69.14 52.89
CA VAL A 616 39.10 -70.09 52.14
C VAL A 616 39.52 -69.76 50.69
N THR A 617 40.82 -69.88 50.46
CA THR A 617 41.53 -69.94 49.17
C THR A 617 41.15 -71.24 48.38
N THR A 618 41.70 -71.63 47.22
CA THR A 618 43.11 -71.75 46.83
C THR A 618 43.16 -72.21 45.37
N GLU A 619 44.07 -71.65 44.57
CA GLU A 619 44.91 -72.31 43.53
C GLU A 619 44.28 -73.26 42.46
N GLU A 620 44.74 -73.30 41.20
CA GLU A 620 45.69 -72.49 40.41
C GLU A 620 45.56 -72.94 38.92
N LYS A 621 46.39 -72.38 38.02
CA LYS A 621 46.78 -72.91 36.69
C LYS A 621 45.78 -72.81 35.54
N GLN A 622 46.21 -72.61 34.30
CA GLN A 622 47.38 -71.88 33.75
C GLN A 622 47.18 -71.76 32.23
N LYS A 623 47.96 -70.91 31.53
CA LYS A 623 47.94 -70.85 30.06
C LYS A 623 48.52 -72.11 29.41
N LEU A 624 47.83 -72.63 28.39
CA LEU A 624 48.25 -73.39 27.19
C LEU A 624 46.95 -73.61 26.36
N SER A 625 46.90 -73.70 25.04
CA SER A 625 47.87 -73.48 23.94
C SER A 625 47.09 -73.22 22.62
N ALA A 626 47.76 -73.16 21.47
CA ALA A 626 47.14 -73.42 20.16
C ALA A 626 46.76 -74.94 20.03
N GLU A 627 46.12 -75.46 18.99
CA GLU A 627 45.92 -74.99 17.59
C GLU A 627 44.65 -75.63 16.94
N GLU A 628 44.59 -75.76 15.60
CA GLU A 628 43.54 -76.39 14.74
C GLU A 628 42.16 -75.69 14.60
N GLU A 629 41.45 -75.77 13.46
CA GLU A 629 41.91 -75.65 12.06
C GLU A 629 40.75 -75.20 11.09
N THR A 630 41.03 -75.09 9.78
CA THR A 630 40.26 -74.33 8.76
C THR A 630 39.04 -75.01 8.09
N LYS A 631 38.02 -74.21 7.73
CA LYS A 631 37.51 -73.93 6.34
C LYS A 631 36.28 -72.97 6.34
N THR A 632 36.14 -71.91 5.53
CA THR A 632 35.77 -71.78 4.06
C THR A 632 34.38 -72.37 3.74
N GLU A 633 33.46 -71.78 2.94
CA GLU A 633 33.49 -70.81 1.80
C GLU A 633 32.29 -69.80 1.85
N ALA A 634 32.35 -68.56 1.29
CA ALA A 634 31.78 -68.06 -0.01
C ALA A 634 30.22 -68.15 -0.19
N ARG A 635 29.48 -67.30 -0.94
CA ARG A 635 29.65 -66.00 -1.67
C ARG A 635 28.26 -65.57 -2.26
N GLU A 636 28.07 -64.29 -2.67
CA GLU A 636 27.00 -63.78 -3.58
C GLU A 636 25.52 -63.77 -3.08
N GLN A 637 24.56 -62.97 -3.63
CA GLN A 637 24.58 -61.76 -4.48
C GLN A 637 23.28 -60.92 -4.31
N GLU A 638 23.22 -59.72 -4.88
CA GLU A 638 21.96 -58.96 -5.12
C GLU A 638 21.08 -59.59 -6.22
N SER A 639 19.78 -59.26 -6.21
CA SER A 639 18.92 -59.35 -7.39
C SER A 639 17.95 -58.17 -7.46
N ALA A 640 17.81 -57.55 -8.64
CA ALA A 640 16.82 -56.50 -8.90
C ALA A 640 15.50 -57.08 -9.44
N GLN A 641 14.41 -56.28 -9.43
CA GLN A 641 13.69 -55.83 -10.64
C GLN A 641 12.45 -54.95 -10.29
N GLN A 642 12.19 -53.94 -11.13
CA GLN A 642 10.89 -53.28 -11.40
C GLN A 642 10.40 -53.72 -12.81
N PRO A 643 9.37 -53.16 -13.50
CA PRO A 643 8.31 -52.17 -13.13
C PRO A 643 6.95 -52.82 -12.64
N ILE A 644 5.68 -52.59 -13.06
CA ILE A 644 4.96 -51.97 -14.22
C ILE A 644 3.55 -51.40 -13.83
N ASP A 645 3.23 -50.23 -14.39
CA ASP A 645 1.94 -49.53 -14.70
C ASP A 645 0.77 -49.29 -13.70
N GLU A 646 0.24 -48.05 -13.81
CA GLU A 646 -1.13 -47.58 -13.46
C GLU A 646 -2.09 -47.81 -14.69
N PRO A 647 -3.25 -47.14 -14.95
CA PRO A 647 -4.06 -46.19 -14.17
C PRO A 647 -5.60 -46.37 -14.26
N SER A 648 -6.33 -45.50 -13.56
CA SER A 648 -7.55 -44.76 -13.99
C SER A 648 -8.44 -44.42 -12.78
N ASN A 649 -9.36 -43.46 -12.77
CA ASN A 649 -9.61 -42.16 -13.41
C ASN A 649 -11.00 -41.73 -12.86
N THR A 650 -11.38 -40.45 -12.94
CA THR A 650 -12.61 -39.91 -12.30
C THR A 650 -13.93 -40.40 -12.94
N PRO A 651 -15.08 -40.22 -12.27
CA PRO A 651 -16.01 -39.20 -12.77
C PRO A 651 -16.64 -38.28 -11.69
N GLU A 652 -17.44 -37.33 -12.17
CA GLU A 652 -18.00 -36.15 -11.48
C GLU A 652 -19.55 -36.26 -11.36
N GLN A 653 -20.22 -35.27 -10.72
CA GLN A 653 -21.70 -35.00 -10.73
C GLN A 653 -22.61 -36.03 -9.97
N ASP A 654 -23.71 -35.70 -9.27
CA ASP A 654 -24.58 -34.51 -9.26
C ASP A 654 -25.62 -34.48 -8.07
N GLU A 655 -26.28 -33.33 -7.90
CA GLU A 655 -27.58 -33.00 -7.24
C GLU A 655 -28.15 -33.75 -6.00
N THR A 656 -28.55 -32.99 -4.94
CA THR A 656 -29.97 -32.56 -4.69
C THR A 656 -30.18 -31.80 -3.35
N ASN A 657 -31.31 -31.09 -3.23
CA ASN A 657 -31.74 -30.25 -2.09
C ASN A 657 -32.23 -31.04 -0.86
N ASN A 658 -32.08 -30.49 0.37
CA ASN A 658 -33.23 -29.88 1.09
C ASN A 658 -32.89 -29.10 2.38
N ASN A 659 -33.88 -28.34 2.88
CA ASN A 659 -33.84 -27.54 4.10
C ASN A 659 -34.21 -28.34 5.36
N ASN A 660 -33.63 -28.03 6.53
CA ASN A 660 -34.40 -27.36 7.60
C ASN A 660 -33.58 -26.97 8.87
N THR A 661 -33.91 -25.77 9.33
CA THR A 661 -33.98 -25.19 10.68
C THR A 661 -33.75 -26.07 11.92
N GLU A 662 -32.88 -25.61 12.83
CA GLU A 662 -33.06 -25.55 14.30
C GLU A 662 -32.01 -24.56 14.88
N THR A 663 -32.34 -23.30 15.17
CA THR A 663 -32.80 -22.76 16.47
C THR A 663 -32.09 -23.29 17.72
N VAL A 664 -31.07 -22.56 18.18
CA VAL A 664 -30.67 -22.51 19.60
C VAL A 664 -30.52 -21.04 20.02
N THR A 665 -31.15 -20.68 21.14
CA THR A 665 -31.09 -19.35 21.77
C THR A 665 -30.25 -19.39 23.03
N LEU A 666 -29.37 -18.42 23.22
CA LEU A 666 -28.93 -17.97 24.55
C LEU A 666 -28.86 -16.43 24.55
N GLU A 667 -29.09 -15.85 25.73
CA GLU A 667 -29.25 -14.41 25.97
C GLU A 667 -28.03 -13.85 26.72
N GLU A 668 -28.10 -12.55 27.07
CA GLU A 668 -27.11 -11.78 27.83
C GLU A 668 -25.80 -11.47 27.06
N GLU A 669 -25.14 -10.32 27.22
CA GLU A 669 -25.27 -9.27 28.24
C GLU A 669 -25.93 -7.96 27.73
N VAL A 670 -26.52 -7.19 28.65
CA VAL A 670 -27.02 -5.81 28.40
C VAL A 670 -26.17 -4.81 29.18
N SER A 671 -25.51 -3.87 28.47
CA SER A 671 -24.77 -2.78 29.11
C SER A 671 -25.66 -1.57 29.42
N THR A 672 -26.14 -1.49 30.65
CA THR A 672 -26.72 -0.25 31.19
C THR A 672 -25.62 0.74 31.59
N VAL A 673 -25.72 1.99 31.14
CA VAL A 673 -25.75 3.21 31.99
C VAL A 673 -26.24 4.37 31.10
N GLN A 674 -27.44 4.89 31.38
CA GLN A 674 -27.97 6.14 30.81
C GLN A 674 -28.40 7.04 31.98
N GLU A 675 -27.44 7.48 32.79
CA GLU A 675 -27.76 8.36 33.93
C GLU A 675 -26.60 9.29 34.29
N ARG A 676 -26.69 10.54 33.80
CA ARG A 676 -26.10 11.80 34.33
C ARG A 676 -26.39 12.95 33.36
N ILE A 677 -27.58 13.53 33.50
CA ILE A 677 -27.91 14.85 32.97
C ILE A 677 -28.42 15.68 34.16
N ASN A 678 -27.69 16.72 34.52
CA ASN A 678 -28.10 18.00 35.15
C ASN A 678 -26.84 18.70 35.71
N GLU A 679 -26.85 20.03 35.71
CA GLU A 679 -25.71 20.95 35.94
C GLU A 679 -24.75 20.99 34.73
N ASP A 680 -24.84 21.94 33.79
CA ASP A 680 -24.84 23.39 34.02
C ASP A 680 -25.53 24.17 32.88
N LEU A 681 -26.45 25.08 33.21
CA LEU A 681 -27.13 25.99 32.26
C LEU A 681 -27.59 27.27 32.99
N SER A 682 -26.70 28.26 33.09
CA SER A 682 -27.08 29.63 33.45
C SER A 682 -26.09 30.64 32.85
N LEU A 683 -26.60 31.87 32.62
CA LEU A 683 -25.88 33.02 32.05
C LEU A 683 -25.49 32.86 30.55
N SER A 684 -25.70 33.83 29.66
CA SER A 684 -26.21 35.21 29.83
C SER A 684 -27.05 35.68 28.64
N GLU A 685 -28.18 36.33 28.91
CA GLU A 685 -28.82 37.30 28.00
C GLU A 685 -28.35 38.73 28.35
N GLU A 686 -28.73 39.70 27.50
CA GLU A 686 -28.41 41.16 27.48
C GLU A 686 -27.08 41.53 26.78
N ASN A 687 -27.07 42.22 25.64
CA ASN A 687 -27.80 43.48 25.41
C ASN A 687 -28.19 43.71 23.95
N VAL A 688 -29.22 44.53 23.74
CA VAL A 688 -29.61 45.13 22.45
C VAL A 688 -29.53 46.63 22.58
N GLU A 689 -28.84 47.31 21.67
CA GLU A 689 -28.91 48.76 21.55
C GLU A 689 -29.21 49.17 20.11
N VAL A 690 -30.12 50.13 19.95
CA VAL A 690 -30.67 50.60 18.66
C VAL A 690 -30.31 52.06 18.49
N SER A 691 -29.88 52.46 17.30
CA SER A 691 -29.89 53.88 16.91
C SER A 691 -30.50 54.09 15.52
N THR A 692 -31.41 55.06 15.50
CA THR A 692 -32.07 55.73 14.36
C THR A 692 -32.01 57.23 14.69
N PRO A 693 -31.99 58.16 13.73
CA PRO A 693 -33.14 58.37 12.82
C PRO A 693 -32.99 57.74 11.43
#